data_AF-A0A2R5E818-F1
#
_entry.id   AF-A0A2R5E818-F1
#
_cell.length_a   1.000
_cell.length_b   1.000
_cell.length_c   1.000
_cell.angle_alpha   90.00
_cell.angle_beta   90.00
_cell.angle_gamma   90.00
#
_symmetry.space_group_name_H-M   'P 1'
#
loop_
_entity.id
_entity.type
_entity.pdbx_description
1 polymer ?
#
loop_
_entity_poly.entity_id
_entity_poly.type
_entity_poly.pdbx_seq_one_letter_code
_entity_poly.pdbx_strand_id
1 'polypeptide(L)'
;MPWVIFTVLLTALNRARSKIGSDTPLSEHFDRLFDKFRQSTVDDLHGIYQMERQLSGGKLEPNGAYESARLSRASASIADGSVRYGYPVKNPDGSFAYRGKGLESILKPLADRLDDALLYFVGRSANELMVQGREHLFTKGEIRAMLNLETPEARRAFAEYQAWNRGILDFAEAQGVLNPESRKLWKRAEYLPFHRVQQPGGIKGKPGDWTGIKQLTGGTENIRDVLGNMIGNAAQLIDVAVKNEARIKVAELAGRPGGGRFMVKVDPGSRAVRVGGDQVLQAMAEKYGFAVDGEPPAFFEFFTHGQAPAGGNVVAILKDGKPRWYEVGDPILLRSLQAMDRPPMHWLTKWLGMPKRLGQAAITMTPDFMVANIARDTIMGSVMSHSGFRPVLDSINGLRRRLLEDPLYKDYVANGGGLSSIYLDDAKLRTKLEKFYSRQGVDYRTVLDAPDKIINFVESLGDAFEMSTRLGEYGRAIERGEHPRHAAYLGREVSTDFAMKGDSKALGFMYDTVMFLRPAVVSLDRLFRGVSHDPNKLAIGAKTAMLALSSVALYLLNREDSRFQDLNDWDRDANWHFFVGDQHFRFPKIWEVGAVASLAERTAERLMNEDPQGLGQDFARIVGNTFSLNWKPQVLAPLYEQATNRNGFTNSPIETPGMDNLQPFLRAKPSTSESMKALGMATRDMPEALQVNPVRAEALLRGYLNTWGMYGLMLSDKAFFGDQLPETRTDQLPVVRRFYSQEPPLHTKFETQFYDMLGEAQRLQGTLRQLDRLKRPEIADQKERSPLADEAKPLERANKSVRSLNAEMLQVRRDDGLSPQEKRQRLDELATERNALLKAAVQDAKAAQKANGPGR
;
A
#
# COMPACT_ATOMS: atom_id res chain seq x y z
N MET A 1 6.58 15.84 51.40
CA MET A 1 7.85 15.14 51.08
C MET A 1 7.78 13.61 50.96
N PRO A 2 6.96 12.82 51.70
CA PRO A 2 7.04 11.35 51.62
C PRO A 2 6.55 10.74 50.29
N TRP A 3 5.59 11.37 49.61
CA TRP A 3 5.04 10.90 48.32
C TRP A 3 6.06 10.92 47.16
N VAL A 4 6.99 11.89 47.14
CA VAL A 4 8.01 12.00 46.08
C VAL A 4 9.05 10.88 46.23
N ILE A 5 9.48 10.60 47.46
CA ILE A 5 10.45 9.54 47.77
C ILE A 5 9.88 8.16 47.44
N PHE A 6 8.60 7.92 47.79
CA PHE A 6 7.92 6.66 47.50
C PHE A 6 7.79 6.39 45.98
N THR A 7 7.47 7.42 45.20
CA THR A 7 7.33 7.31 43.74
C THR A 7 8.67 7.03 43.05
N VAL A 8 9.76 7.65 43.51
CA VAL A 8 11.13 7.44 43.00
C VAL A 8 11.65 6.03 43.32
N LEU A 9 11.41 5.53 44.53
CA LEU A 9 11.78 4.17 44.93
C LEU A 9 11.02 3.11 44.12
N LEU A 10 9.72 3.30 43.91
CA LEU A 10 8.89 2.39 43.12
C LEU A 10 9.33 2.33 41.64
N THR A 11 9.71 3.47 41.05
CA THR A 11 10.23 3.51 39.68
C THR A 11 11.60 2.84 39.54
N ALA A 12 12.48 2.99 40.53
CA ALA A 12 13.77 2.31 40.56
C ALA A 12 13.62 0.78 40.67
N LEU A 13 12.74 0.30 41.55
CA LEU A 13 12.43 -1.13 41.73
C LEU A 13 11.81 -1.76 40.48
N ASN A 14 10.85 -1.09 39.84
CA ASN A 14 10.23 -1.58 38.60
C ASN A 14 11.25 -1.68 37.45
N ARG A 15 12.20 -0.73 37.37
CA ARG A 15 13.31 -0.78 36.41
C ARG A 15 14.30 -1.90 36.71
N ALA A 16 14.57 -2.19 37.98
CA ALA A 16 15.41 -3.33 38.35
C ALA A 16 14.74 -4.66 37.91
N ARG A 17 13.43 -4.80 38.16
CA ARG A 17 12.64 -5.95 37.73
C ARG A 17 12.61 -6.14 36.22
N SER A 18 12.48 -5.05 35.45
CA SER A 18 12.47 -5.14 33.97
C SER A 18 13.80 -5.62 33.35
N LYS A 19 14.88 -5.64 34.14
CA LYS A 19 16.23 -6.08 33.72
C LYS A 19 16.56 -7.52 34.11
N ILE A 20 15.73 -8.18 34.92
CA ILE A 20 16.03 -9.50 35.51
C ILE A 20 15.07 -10.56 34.94
N GLY A 21 15.61 -11.51 34.17
CA GLY A 21 14.95 -12.77 33.80
C GLY A 21 13.81 -12.70 32.78
N SER A 22 13.43 -13.87 32.26
CA SER A 22 12.26 -14.10 31.38
C SER A 22 11.04 -14.66 32.12
N ASP A 23 11.13 -14.86 33.44
CA ASP A 23 10.07 -15.44 34.26
C ASP A 23 8.96 -14.42 34.47
N THR A 24 8.10 -14.38 33.46
CA THR A 24 6.81 -13.73 33.48
C THR A 24 5.77 -14.82 33.72
N PRO A 25 4.69 -14.56 34.47
CA PRO A 25 3.55 -15.47 34.56
C PRO A 25 3.15 -15.95 33.18
N LEU A 26 2.67 -17.20 33.05
CA LEU A 26 2.38 -17.83 31.76
C LEU A 26 1.53 -16.94 30.83
N SER A 27 0.57 -16.19 31.40
CA SER A 27 -0.26 -15.20 30.68
C SER A 27 0.55 -14.03 30.12
N GLU A 28 1.45 -13.42 30.91
CA GLU A 28 2.32 -12.34 30.46
C GLU A 28 3.36 -12.81 29.42
N HIS A 29 3.73 -14.10 29.45
CA HIS A 29 4.55 -14.72 28.41
C HIS A 29 3.82 -14.81 27.07
N PHE A 30 2.56 -15.28 27.07
CA PHE A 30 1.71 -15.32 25.87
C PHE A 30 1.36 -13.92 25.33
N ASP A 31 1.07 -12.96 26.22
CA ASP A 31 0.82 -11.56 25.82
C ASP A 31 2.06 -10.97 25.15
N ARG A 32 3.26 -11.22 25.69
CA ARG A 32 4.52 -10.79 25.07
C ARG A 32 4.81 -11.51 23.75
N LEU A 33 4.35 -12.75 23.56
CA LEU A 33 4.43 -13.43 22.27
C LEU A 33 3.51 -12.78 21.23
N PHE A 34 2.26 -12.47 21.60
CA PHE A 34 1.34 -11.75 20.74
C PHE A 34 1.86 -10.35 20.41
N ASP A 35 2.42 -9.64 21.38
CA ASP A 35 2.98 -8.30 21.17
C ASP A 35 4.16 -8.32 20.20
N LYS A 36 5.07 -9.29 20.37
CA LYS A 36 6.18 -9.49 19.42
C LYS A 36 5.66 -9.86 18.04
N PHE A 37 4.67 -10.76 17.97
CA PHE A 37 4.06 -11.18 16.72
C PHE A 37 3.42 -9.99 16.00
N ARG A 38 2.55 -9.22 16.68
CA ARG A 38 1.88 -8.06 16.11
C ARG A 38 2.88 -6.97 15.69
N GLN A 39 3.91 -6.71 16.50
CA GLN A 39 4.95 -5.76 16.13
C GLN A 39 5.70 -6.18 14.87
N SER A 40 6.02 -7.47 14.78
CA SER A 40 6.78 -8.00 13.65
C SER A 40 5.95 -8.21 12.39
N THR A 41 4.64 -8.37 12.52
CA THR A 41 3.76 -8.65 11.39
C THR A 41 3.01 -7.43 10.88
N VAL A 42 2.42 -6.63 11.76
CA VAL A 42 1.44 -5.60 11.37
C VAL A 42 1.89 -4.18 11.69
N ASP A 43 2.43 -3.95 12.88
CA ASP A 43 2.58 -2.60 13.42
C ASP A 43 3.92 -2.41 14.12
N ASP A 44 4.88 -1.89 13.38
CA ASP A 44 6.20 -1.57 13.90
C ASP A 44 6.19 -0.53 15.03
N LEU A 45 5.07 0.16 15.30
CA LEU A 45 4.91 1.09 16.41
C LEU A 45 4.20 0.47 17.64
N HIS A 46 3.92 -0.84 17.65
CA HIS A 46 3.17 -1.53 18.70
C HIS A 46 3.72 -1.33 20.12
N GLY A 47 5.03 -1.20 20.30
CA GLY A 47 5.62 -0.88 21.60
C GLY A 47 5.18 0.47 22.19
N ILE A 48 4.93 1.48 21.35
CA ILE A 48 4.40 2.78 21.79
C ILE A 48 2.93 2.62 22.19
N TYR A 49 2.15 1.88 21.38
CA TYR A 49 0.76 1.54 21.69
C TYR A 49 0.63 0.85 23.05
N GLN A 50 1.45 -0.16 23.31
CA GLN A 50 1.46 -0.90 24.57
C GLN A 50 1.84 -0.01 25.76
N MET A 51 2.93 0.76 25.61
CA MET A 51 3.37 1.68 26.65
C MET A 51 2.27 2.67 27.04
N GLU A 52 1.64 3.31 26.04
CA GLU A 52 0.60 4.29 26.29
C GLU A 52 -0.62 3.68 26.98
N ARG A 53 -1.15 2.56 26.46
CA ARG A 53 -2.29 1.89 27.09
C ARG A 53 -2.02 1.48 28.53
N GLN A 54 -0.83 0.94 28.81
CA GLN A 54 -0.51 0.51 30.16
C GLN A 54 -0.31 1.68 31.14
N LEU A 55 0.04 2.86 30.65
CA LEU A 55 0.22 4.07 31.48
C LEU A 55 -1.04 4.95 31.53
N SER A 56 -2.03 4.69 30.67
CA SER A 56 -3.25 5.48 30.52
C SER A 56 -4.53 4.65 30.75
N GLY A 57 -4.50 3.72 31.71
CA GLY A 57 -5.70 2.97 32.14
C GLY A 57 -6.32 2.07 31.07
N GLY A 58 -5.50 1.52 30.17
CA GLY A 58 -5.91 0.62 29.09
C GLY A 58 -6.40 1.32 27.82
N LYS A 59 -6.37 2.65 27.77
CA LYS A 59 -6.86 3.47 26.65
C LYS A 59 -5.71 4.20 25.95
N LEU A 60 -5.93 4.57 24.68
CA LEU A 60 -5.09 5.54 23.99
C LEU A 60 -5.61 6.95 24.28
N GLU A 61 -4.71 7.91 24.46
CA GLU A 61 -5.06 9.31 24.62
C GLU A 61 -5.25 9.94 23.23
N PRO A 62 -6.34 10.70 23.00
CA PRO A 62 -6.49 11.48 21.78
C PRO A 62 -5.28 12.41 21.58
N ASN A 63 -4.70 12.41 20.37
CA ASN A 63 -3.45 13.12 20.06
C ASN A 63 -2.26 12.68 20.94
N GLY A 64 -2.31 11.46 21.49
CA GLY A 64 -1.28 10.83 22.31
C GLY A 64 -0.02 10.42 21.53
N ALA A 65 0.87 9.69 22.19
CA ALA A 65 2.16 9.33 21.64
C ALA A 65 2.04 8.37 20.44
N TYR A 66 1.16 7.37 20.54
CA TYR A 66 0.91 6.40 19.48
C TYR A 66 0.25 7.04 18.26
N GLU A 67 -0.80 7.86 18.45
CA GLU A 67 -1.45 8.57 17.35
C GLU A 67 -0.47 9.49 16.63
N SER A 68 0.35 10.22 17.38
CA SER A 68 1.38 11.11 16.82
C SER A 68 2.43 10.32 16.04
N ALA A 69 2.86 9.17 16.56
CA ALA A 69 3.79 8.29 15.86
C ALA A 69 3.18 7.76 14.55
N ARG A 70 1.89 7.44 14.54
CA ARG A 70 1.15 7.03 13.34
C ARG A 70 1.01 8.16 12.32
N LEU A 71 0.65 9.36 12.77
CA LEU A 71 0.57 10.56 11.92
C LEU A 71 1.93 10.97 11.37
N SER A 72 3.03 10.67 12.07
CA SER A 72 4.39 10.93 11.57
C SER A 72 4.73 10.15 10.29
N ARG A 73 4.01 9.06 9.99
CA ARG A 73 4.16 8.32 8.73
C ARG A 73 3.74 9.14 7.50
N ALA A 74 3.01 10.23 7.70
CA ALA A 74 2.63 11.17 6.65
C ALA A 74 3.60 12.35 6.50
N SER A 75 4.80 12.32 7.09
CA SER A 75 5.79 13.41 6.97
C SER A 75 6.06 13.83 5.52
N ALA A 76 6.14 12.86 4.62
CA ALA A 76 6.28 13.09 3.18
C ALA A 76 5.09 13.86 2.57
N SER A 77 3.87 13.57 3.02
CA SER A 77 2.66 14.29 2.59
C SER A 77 2.62 15.71 3.16
N ILE A 78 3.09 15.88 4.41
CA ILE A 78 3.20 17.21 5.02
C ILE A 78 4.23 18.06 4.26
N ALA A 79 5.36 17.45 3.87
CA ALA A 79 6.38 18.09 3.05
C ALA A 79 5.88 18.42 1.64
N ASP A 80 5.08 17.55 1.02
CA ASP A 80 4.39 17.86 -0.25
C ASP A 80 3.48 19.08 -0.13
N GLY A 81 2.60 19.06 0.86
CA GLY A 81 1.75 20.21 1.11
C GLY A 81 2.55 21.48 1.41
N SER A 82 3.81 21.36 1.86
CA SER A 82 4.68 22.53 2.01
C SER A 82 5.15 23.12 0.68
N VAL A 83 5.43 22.26 -0.29
CA VAL A 83 5.74 22.65 -1.68
C VAL A 83 4.51 23.26 -2.34
N ARG A 84 3.31 22.73 -2.08
CA ARG A 84 2.08 23.12 -2.78
C ARG A 84 1.32 24.28 -2.14
N TYR A 85 1.15 24.25 -0.83
CA TYR A 85 0.18 25.07 -0.09
C TYR A 85 0.81 26.16 0.79
N GLY A 86 2.07 26.01 1.19
CA GLY A 86 2.76 26.96 2.07
C GLY A 86 3.53 26.25 3.18
N TYR A 87 4.37 26.94 3.94
CA TYR A 87 5.12 26.28 5.02
C TYR A 87 4.16 25.82 6.15
N PRO A 88 4.42 24.67 6.79
CA PRO A 88 3.62 24.21 7.92
C PRO A 88 3.86 25.10 9.14
N VAL A 89 2.83 25.24 9.97
CA VAL A 89 2.89 25.91 11.27
C VAL A 89 2.20 25.07 12.33
N LYS A 90 2.66 25.18 13.58
CA LYS A 90 1.97 24.62 14.75
C LYS A 90 1.11 25.70 15.37
N ASN A 91 -0.20 25.48 15.43
CA ASN A 91 -1.15 26.37 16.08
C ASN A 91 -1.07 26.22 17.62
N PRO A 92 -1.64 27.17 18.39
CA PRO A 92 -1.61 27.13 19.85
C PRO A 92 -2.26 25.88 20.47
N ASP A 93 -3.29 25.33 19.81
CA ASP A 93 -3.96 24.09 20.21
C ASP A 93 -3.12 22.83 19.92
N GLY A 94 -2.02 22.98 19.17
CA GLY A 94 -1.15 21.89 18.75
C GLY A 94 -1.51 21.28 17.39
N SER A 95 -2.58 21.75 16.74
CA SER A 95 -2.90 21.40 15.36
C SER A 95 -1.91 22.01 14.37
N PHE A 96 -1.81 21.42 13.18
CA PHE A 96 -0.96 21.94 12.09
C PHE A 96 -1.81 22.58 11.00
N ALA A 97 -1.27 23.60 10.36
CA ALA A 97 -1.87 24.25 9.19
C ALA A 97 -0.77 24.72 8.22
N TYR A 98 -1.15 25.07 6.99
CA TYR A 98 -0.25 25.70 6.03
C TYR A 98 -0.44 27.22 6.00
N ARG A 99 0.67 27.97 5.91
CA ARG A 99 0.66 29.43 5.78
C ARG A 99 1.62 29.92 4.70
N GLY A 100 1.36 31.12 4.18
CA GLY A 100 2.16 31.72 3.12
C GLY A 100 1.96 31.06 1.75
N LYS A 101 2.90 31.27 0.84
CA LYS A 101 2.90 30.63 -0.49
C LYS A 101 3.69 29.33 -0.45
N GLY A 102 3.20 28.29 -1.14
CA GLY A 102 3.98 27.08 -1.40
C GLY A 102 5.11 27.35 -2.41
N LEU A 103 6.16 26.53 -2.34
CA LEU A 103 7.30 26.61 -3.26
C LEU A 103 6.88 26.57 -4.75
N GLU A 104 5.91 25.74 -5.12
CA GLU A 104 5.36 25.67 -6.48
C GLU A 104 4.79 27.03 -6.92
N SER A 105 4.04 27.70 -6.05
CA SER A 105 3.47 29.03 -6.33
C SER A 105 4.52 30.14 -6.39
N ILE A 106 5.63 29.98 -5.65
CA ILE A 106 6.76 30.92 -5.64
C ILE A 106 7.56 30.81 -6.95
N LEU A 107 7.78 29.59 -7.43
CA LEU A 107 8.56 29.33 -8.64
C LEU A 107 7.75 29.44 -9.93
N LYS A 108 6.43 29.32 -9.86
CA LYS A 108 5.49 29.47 -10.99
C LYS A 108 5.87 30.61 -11.94
N PRO A 109 6.02 31.87 -11.49
CA PRO A 109 6.32 33.00 -12.38
C PRO A 109 7.66 32.89 -13.13
N LEU A 110 8.53 31.97 -12.73
CA LEU A 110 9.86 31.76 -13.29
C LEU A 110 9.96 30.57 -14.23
N ALA A 111 8.88 29.82 -14.45
CA ALA A 111 8.95 28.50 -15.09
C ALA A 111 9.63 28.49 -16.48
N ASP A 112 9.42 29.52 -17.30
CA ASP A 112 10.04 29.63 -18.64
C ASP A 112 11.56 29.83 -18.61
N ARG A 113 12.10 30.26 -17.46
CA ARG A 113 13.53 30.53 -17.23
C ARG A 113 13.97 29.99 -15.87
N LEU A 114 13.43 28.82 -15.49
CA LEU A 114 13.61 28.27 -14.15
C LEU A 114 15.10 28.04 -13.84
N ASP A 115 15.86 27.54 -14.80
CA ASP A 115 17.29 27.27 -14.63
C ASP A 115 18.09 28.54 -14.38
N ASP A 116 17.85 29.61 -15.15
CA ASP A 116 18.49 30.91 -14.95
C ASP A 116 18.14 31.50 -13.58
N ALA A 117 16.88 31.37 -13.16
CA ALA A 117 16.43 31.85 -11.87
C ALA A 117 17.04 31.06 -10.70
N LEU A 118 17.17 29.72 -10.84
CA LEU A 118 17.84 28.88 -9.85
C LEU A 118 19.33 29.18 -9.79
N LEU A 119 20.00 29.45 -10.92
CA LEU A 119 21.37 29.94 -10.94
C LEU A 119 21.50 31.30 -10.25
N TYR A 120 20.56 32.23 -10.46
CA TYR A 120 20.51 33.48 -9.72
C TYR A 120 20.39 33.22 -8.20
N PHE A 121 19.55 32.28 -7.75
CA PHE A 121 19.42 31.91 -6.33
C PHE A 121 20.76 31.38 -5.76
N VAL A 122 21.45 30.53 -6.53
CA VAL A 122 22.79 30.05 -6.20
C VAL A 122 23.77 31.22 -6.09
N GLY A 123 23.76 32.14 -7.05
CA GLY A 123 24.60 33.34 -7.05
C GLY A 123 24.39 34.22 -5.82
N ARG A 124 23.14 34.43 -5.38
CA ARG A 124 22.81 35.17 -4.15
C ARG A 124 23.40 34.51 -2.90
N SER A 125 23.19 33.20 -2.75
CA SER A 125 23.72 32.44 -1.62
C SER A 125 25.25 32.36 -1.65
N ALA A 126 25.85 32.11 -2.80
CA ALA A 126 27.30 32.03 -2.98
C ALA A 126 27.98 33.38 -2.71
N ASN A 127 27.36 34.49 -3.11
CA ASN A 127 27.87 35.83 -2.83
C ASN A 127 27.89 36.14 -1.32
N GLU A 128 26.83 35.78 -0.58
CA GLU A 128 26.81 35.91 0.88
C GLU A 128 27.93 35.06 1.51
N LEU A 129 28.12 33.80 1.05
CA LEU A 129 29.19 32.93 1.54
C LEU A 129 30.59 33.47 1.21
N MET A 130 30.77 34.07 0.03
CA MET A 130 32.02 34.68 -0.41
C MET A 130 32.40 35.87 0.48
N VAL A 131 31.44 36.74 0.83
CA VAL A 131 31.65 37.84 1.77
C VAL A 131 32.01 37.32 3.17
N GLN A 132 31.46 36.18 3.57
CA GLN A 132 31.78 35.52 4.84
C GLN A 132 33.11 34.73 4.81
N GLY A 133 33.81 34.67 3.67
CA GLY A 133 35.04 33.88 3.51
C GLY A 133 34.83 32.36 3.53
N ARG A 134 33.62 31.89 3.18
CA ARG A 134 33.18 30.48 3.27
C ARG A 134 32.78 29.86 1.93
N GLU A 135 32.90 30.63 0.84
CA GLU A 135 32.69 30.13 -0.52
C GLU A 135 34.01 29.67 -1.12
N HIS A 136 34.03 28.42 -1.60
CA HIS A 136 35.24 27.77 -2.15
C HIS A 136 34.96 26.98 -3.43
N LEU A 137 33.70 26.86 -3.85
CA LEU A 137 33.32 26.22 -5.10
C LEU A 137 33.33 27.24 -6.25
N PHE A 138 32.61 28.36 -6.07
CA PHE A 138 32.42 29.33 -7.15
C PHE A 138 33.41 30.50 -7.07
N THR A 139 33.98 30.86 -8.21
CA THR A 139 34.83 32.04 -8.35
C THR A 139 34.01 33.33 -8.32
N LYS A 140 34.67 34.46 -8.03
CA LYS A 140 34.02 35.79 -8.08
C LYS A 140 33.41 36.11 -9.44
N GLY A 141 34.02 35.63 -10.53
CA GLY A 141 33.51 35.80 -11.89
C GLY A 141 32.20 35.04 -12.12
N GLU A 142 32.16 33.77 -11.72
CA GLU A 142 30.96 32.93 -11.83
C GLU A 142 29.82 33.45 -10.95
N ILE A 143 30.11 33.88 -9.72
CA ILE A 143 29.11 34.51 -8.83
C ILE A 143 28.52 35.76 -9.50
N ARG A 144 29.36 36.62 -10.09
CA ARG A 144 28.88 37.81 -10.80
C ARG A 144 28.03 37.45 -12.01
N ALA A 145 28.41 36.43 -12.78
CA ALA A 145 27.62 35.95 -13.91
C ALA A 145 26.24 35.45 -13.46
N MET A 146 26.17 34.66 -12.40
CA MET A 146 24.90 34.18 -11.82
C MET A 146 24.03 35.33 -11.28
N LEU A 147 24.64 36.34 -10.64
CA LEU A 147 23.91 37.51 -10.16
C LEU A 147 23.36 38.38 -11.31
N ASN A 148 24.00 38.38 -12.48
CA ASN A 148 23.52 39.10 -13.66
C ASN A 148 22.30 38.46 -14.33
N LEU A 149 21.92 37.23 -13.95
CA LEU A 149 20.66 36.57 -14.37
C LEU A 149 19.43 37.15 -13.65
N GLU A 150 19.61 38.19 -12.83
CA GLU A 150 18.56 38.83 -12.08
C GLU A 150 17.43 39.37 -12.96
N THR A 151 16.20 39.10 -12.53
CA THR A 151 14.97 39.72 -13.05
C THR A 151 14.13 40.19 -11.86
N PRO A 152 13.20 41.14 -12.04
CA PRO A 152 12.27 41.54 -10.98
C PRO A 152 11.51 40.33 -10.40
N GLU A 153 11.12 39.39 -11.25
CA GLU A 153 10.44 38.16 -10.89
C GLU A 153 11.37 37.24 -10.07
N ALA A 154 12.61 37.03 -10.50
CA ALA A 154 13.56 36.17 -9.79
C ALA A 154 13.94 36.75 -8.43
N ARG A 155 14.17 38.06 -8.33
CA ARG A 155 14.42 38.75 -7.06
C ARG A 155 13.25 38.57 -6.09
N ARG A 156 12.02 38.76 -6.56
CA ARG A 156 10.81 38.57 -5.76
C ARG A 156 10.65 37.11 -5.31
N ALA A 157 10.80 36.16 -6.23
CA ALA A 157 10.68 34.75 -5.93
C ALA A 157 11.75 34.30 -4.92
N PHE A 158 12.97 34.82 -5.00
CA PHE A 158 14.00 34.52 -4.00
C PHE A 158 13.62 35.02 -2.61
N ALA A 159 13.10 36.25 -2.50
CA ALA A 159 12.62 36.79 -1.23
C ALA A 159 11.45 35.97 -0.66
N GLU A 160 10.50 35.57 -1.50
CA GLU A 160 9.39 34.70 -1.11
C GLU A 160 9.88 33.30 -0.69
N TYR A 161 10.90 32.75 -1.37
CA TYR A 161 11.56 31.50 -0.97
C TYR A 161 12.26 31.64 0.39
N GLN A 162 12.95 32.75 0.67
CA GLN A 162 13.56 32.99 1.98
C GLN A 162 12.50 33.00 3.10
N ALA A 163 11.32 33.57 2.84
CA ALA A 163 10.19 33.53 3.78
C ALA A 163 9.65 32.12 3.98
N TRP A 164 9.50 31.35 2.89
CA TRP A 164 9.07 29.95 2.95
C TRP A 164 10.05 29.07 3.73
N ASN A 165 11.35 29.15 3.42
CA ASN A 165 12.41 28.41 4.11
C ASN A 165 12.47 28.79 5.61
N ARG A 166 12.27 30.07 5.94
CA ARG A 166 12.18 30.51 7.34
C ARG A 166 11.01 29.86 8.08
N GLY A 167 9.84 29.78 7.45
CA GLY A 167 8.68 29.10 8.02
C GLY A 167 8.91 27.61 8.27
N ILE A 168 9.62 26.91 7.39
CA ILE A 168 10.04 25.51 7.59
C ILE A 168 10.94 25.38 8.83
N LEU A 169 11.89 26.29 8.98
CA LEU A 169 12.77 26.33 10.14
C LEU A 169 12.01 26.71 11.42
N ASP A 170 11.03 27.61 11.36
CA ASP A 170 10.16 27.97 12.50
C ASP A 170 9.35 26.76 12.97
N PHE A 171 8.82 25.97 12.03
CA PHE A 171 8.14 24.73 12.35
C PHE A 171 9.06 23.70 13.03
N ALA A 172 10.29 23.52 12.52
CA ALA A 172 11.26 22.63 13.12
C ALA A 172 11.68 23.09 14.54
N GLU A 173 11.83 24.40 14.75
CA GLU A 173 12.06 24.98 16.08
C GLU A 173 10.89 24.73 17.03
N ALA A 174 9.64 24.94 16.57
CA ALA A 174 8.43 24.70 17.37
C ALA A 174 8.23 23.22 17.77
N GLN A 175 8.91 22.30 17.08
CA GLN A 175 8.95 20.86 17.41
C GLN A 175 10.21 20.46 18.20
N GLY A 176 11.00 21.42 18.66
CA GLY A 176 12.19 21.20 19.51
C GLY A 176 13.41 20.65 18.76
N VAL A 177 13.36 20.59 17.42
CA VAL A 177 14.44 20.06 16.57
C VAL A 177 15.60 21.05 16.45
N LEU A 178 15.29 22.35 16.38
CA LEU A 178 16.29 23.40 16.27
C LEU A 178 16.44 24.14 17.60
N ASN A 179 17.68 24.52 17.92
CA ASN A 179 17.96 25.38 19.06
C ASN A 179 17.75 26.85 18.65
N PRO A 180 16.86 27.61 19.31
CA PRO A 180 16.57 29.00 18.94
C PRO A 180 17.81 29.90 19.01
N GLU A 181 18.65 29.74 20.02
CA GLU A 181 19.85 30.55 20.21
C GLU A 181 20.92 30.23 19.18
N SER A 182 21.18 28.95 18.93
CA SER A 182 22.09 28.57 17.84
C SER A 182 21.54 29.04 16.50
N ARG A 183 20.24 28.92 16.23
CA ARG A 183 19.61 29.34 14.97
C ARG A 183 19.88 30.81 14.64
N LYS A 184 19.89 31.70 15.63
CA LYS A 184 20.25 33.12 15.43
C LYS A 184 21.67 33.27 14.87
N LEU A 185 22.61 32.38 15.24
CA LEU A 185 24.03 32.46 14.87
C LEU A 185 24.33 32.01 13.43
N TRP A 186 23.49 31.16 12.83
CA TRP A 186 23.64 30.71 11.42
C TRP A 186 22.46 31.12 10.55
N LYS A 187 21.64 32.06 11.03
CA LYS A 187 20.59 32.71 10.24
C LYS A 187 21.25 33.50 9.11
N ARG A 188 21.12 32.98 7.91
CA ARG A 188 21.59 33.62 6.67
C ARG A 188 20.46 34.42 6.04
N ALA A 189 20.81 35.54 5.42
CA ALA A 189 19.84 36.40 4.73
C ALA A 189 19.47 35.83 3.35
N GLU A 190 20.43 35.19 2.68
CA GLU A 190 20.33 34.70 1.31
C GLU A 190 20.58 33.18 1.29
N TYR A 191 19.90 32.43 2.17
CA TYR A 191 20.18 31.01 2.37
C TYR A 191 19.70 30.14 1.20
N LEU A 192 20.56 29.25 0.70
CA LEU A 192 20.19 28.13 -0.18
C LEU A 192 20.97 26.86 0.22
N PRO A 193 20.33 25.68 0.31
CA PRO A 193 21.01 24.44 0.66
C PRO A 193 21.93 23.96 -0.48
N PHE A 194 23.22 23.80 -0.19
CA PHE A 194 24.24 23.31 -1.14
C PHE A 194 24.68 21.88 -0.79
N HIS A 195 23.74 20.91 -0.83
CA HIS A 195 24.12 19.51 -0.62
C HIS A 195 25.01 19.02 -1.77
N ARG A 196 26.13 18.37 -1.45
CA ARG A 196 27.13 17.94 -2.44
C ARG A 196 26.77 16.60 -3.07
N VAL A 197 27.23 16.37 -4.30
CA VAL A 197 26.97 15.13 -5.05
C VAL A 197 27.49 13.91 -4.30
N GLN A 198 28.72 13.98 -3.78
CA GLN A 198 29.40 12.85 -3.12
C GLN A 198 29.02 12.65 -1.65
N GLN A 199 28.27 13.58 -1.04
CA GLN A 199 27.94 13.50 0.38
C GLN A 199 26.87 12.41 0.64
N PRO A 200 27.17 11.33 1.38
CA PRO A 200 26.18 10.30 1.66
C PRO A 200 25.06 10.86 2.55
N GLY A 201 23.82 10.79 2.07
CA GLY A 201 22.62 11.39 2.70
C GLY A 201 22.01 10.58 3.84
N GLY A 202 22.82 9.99 4.72
CA GLY A 202 22.34 9.16 5.84
C GLY A 202 22.32 9.91 7.17
N ILE A 203 21.26 9.72 7.97
CA ILE A 203 21.29 10.01 9.41
C ILE A 203 22.25 8.99 10.04
N LYS A 204 23.48 9.41 10.36
CA LYS A 204 24.43 8.61 11.13
C LYS A 204 24.18 8.90 12.62
N GLY A 205 23.89 7.88 13.42
CA GLY A 205 23.67 8.04 14.86
C GLY A 205 22.70 7.01 15.44
N LYS A 206 22.35 7.18 16.73
CA LYS A 206 21.30 6.38 17.39
C LYS A 206 19.91 6.78 16.90
N PRO A 207 18.85 6.00 17.16
CA PRO A 207 17.49 6.38 16.77
C PRO A 207 17.10 7.76 17.33
N GLY A 208 16.58 8.63 16.48
CA GLY A 208 16.28 10.02 16.82
C GLY A 208 17.48 10.95 17.04
N ASP A 209 18.71 10.44 16.89
CA ASP A 209 19.93 11.23 16.94
C ASP A 209 20.11 11.95 15.60
N TRP A 210 19.87 13.26 15.61
CA TRP A 210 20.06 14.10 14.45
C TRP A 210 21.09 15.18 14.82
N THR A 211 22.19 15.20 14.08
CA THR A 211 23.35 16.05 14.37
C THR A 211 23.16 17.52 13.99
N GLY A 212 21.92 17.95 13.76
CA GLY A 212 21.65 19.33 13.40
C GLY A 212 22.01 19.69 11.95
N ILE A 213 21.81 20.97 11.65
CA ILE A 213 22.44 21.62 10.50
C ILE A 213 23.91 21.85 10.84
N LYS A 214 24.80 21.17 10.13
CA LYS A 214 26.24 21.25 10.34
C LYS A 214 26.76 22.65 9.98
N GLN A 215 27.83 23.08 10.66
CA GLN A 215 28.54 24.29 10.30
C GLN A 215 29.06 24.16 8.86
N LEU A 216 28.75 25.13 7.99
CA LEU A 216 29.34 25.16 6.65
C LEU A 216 30.84 25.41 6.79
N THR A 217 31.65 24.41 6.46
CA THR A 217 33.12 24.45 6.50
C THR A 217 33.74 24.88 5.17
N GLY A 218 32.91 25.14 4.15
CA GLY A 218 33.39 25.48 2.81
C GLY A 218 33.87 24.24 2.06
N GLY A 219 33.30 23.97 0.89
CA GLY A 219 33.65 22.77 0.10
C GLY A 219 33.82 23.11 -1.36
N THR A 220 34.69 22.37 -2.04
CA THR A 220 35.03 22.54 -3.47
C THR A 220 34.29 21.55 -4.38
N GLU A 221 33.54 20.61 -3.81
CA GLU A 221 32.79 19.59 -4.57
C GLU A 221 31.56 20.16 -5.29
N ASN A 222 31.12 19.53 -6.37
CA ASN A 222 29.89 19.93 -7.06
C ASN A 222 28.65 19.78 -6.16
N ILE A 223 27.72 20.74 -6.29
CA ILE A 223 26.40 20.67 -5.65
C ILE A 223 25.45 19.79 -6.47
N ARG A 224 24.47 19.17 -5.79
CA ARG A 224 23.32 18.51 -6.43
C ARG A 224 22.38 19.53 -7.07
N ASP A 225 21.38 19.02 -7.80
CA ASP A 225 20.29 19.82 -8.34
C ASP A 225 19.71 20.78 -7.29
N VAL A 226 19.55 22.05 -7.67
CA VAL A 226 19.18 23.13 -6.74
C VAL A 226 17.76 22.94 -6.23
N LEU A 227 16.83 22.58 -7.11
CA LEU A 227 15.44 22.37 -6.75
C LEU A 227 15.29 21.14 -5.86
N GLY A 228 15.98 20.05 -6.19
CA GLY A 228 16.11 18.85 -5.36
C GLY A 228 16.67 19.16 -3.98
N ASN A 229 17.67 20.04 -3.87
CA ASN A 229 18.21 20.46 -2.58
C ASN A 229 17.21 21.27 -1.74
N MET A 230 16.47 22.19 -2.36
CA MET A 230 15.46 22.99 -1.66
C MET A 230 14.35 22.10 -1.08
N ILE A 231 13.81 21.18 -1.89
CA ILE A 231 12.75 20.26 -1.50
C ILE A 231 13.27 19.24 -0.50
N GLY A 232 14.41 18.61 -0.79
CA GLY A 232 15.02 17.58 0.06
C GLY A 232 15.35 18.10 1.46
N ASN A 233 15.90 19.32 1.57
CA ASN A 233 16.19 19.95 2.86
C ASN A 233 14.90 20.20 3.66
N ALA A 234 13.87 20.75 3.02
CA ALA A 234 12.59 20.99 3.68
C ALA A 234 11.90 19.68 4.12
N ALA A 235 11.90 18.67 3.26
CA ALA A 235 11.35 17.35 3.55
C ALA A 235 12.07 16.68 4.72
N GLN A 236 13.41 16.76 4.77
CA GLN A 236 14.19 16.24 5.90
C GLN A 236 13.85 16.95 7.21
N LEU A 237 13.77 18.28 7.20
CA LEU A 237 13.44 19.06 8.40
C LEU A 237 12.03 18.75 8.91
N ILE A 238 11.05 18.68 8.01
CA ILE A 238 9.67 18.30 8.35
C ILE A 238 9.61 16.87 8.89
N ASP A 239 10.32 15.93 8.26
CA ASP A 239 10.37 14.53 8.71
C ASP A 239 10.93 14.40 10.13
N VAL A 240 12.06 15.06 10.41
CA VAL A 240 12.65 15.08 11.75
C VAL A 240 11.71 15.77 12.74
N ALA A 241 11.07 16.88 12.36
CA ALA A 241 10.16 17.64 13.22
C ALA A 241 8.92 16.84 13.65
N VAL A 242 8.22 16.22 12.70
CA VAL A 242 6.99 15.47 13.01
C VAL A 242 7.31 14.17 13.78
N LYS A 243 8.43 13.50 13.48
CA LYS A 243 8.88 12.34 14.28
C LYS A 243 9.32 12.73 15.68
N ASN A 244 9.99 13.88 15.82
CA ASN A 244 10.43 14.34 17.13
C ASN A 244 9.25 14.68 18.05
N GLU A 245 8.15 15.21 17.52
CA GLU A 245 6.91 15.41 18.30
C GLU A 245 6.46 14.12 18.97
N ALA A 246 6.38 13.02 18.21
CA ALA A 246 5.98 11.73 18.75
C ALA A 246 6.98 11.21 19.79
N ARG A 247 8.30 11.39 19.57
CA ARG A 247 9.32 11.04 20.57
C ARG A 247 9.18 11.85 21.85
N ILE A 248 8.90 13.14 21.77
CA ILE A 248 8.66 14.00 22.93
C ILE A 248 7.48 13.46 23.74
N LYS A 249 6.37 13.11 23.10
CA LYS A 249 5.20 12.53 23.78
C LYS A 249 5.51 11.17 24.43
N VAL A 250 6.30 10.31 23.77
CA VAL A 250 6.79 9.06 24.39
C VAL A 250 7.65 9.36 25.63
N ALA A 251 8.52 10.37 25.58
CA ALA A 251 9.33 10.79 26.72
C ALA A 251 8.49 11.31 27.89
N GLU A 252 7.45 12.07 27.59
CA GLU A 252 6.51 12.60 28.58
C GLU A 252 5.73 11.46 29.25
N LEU A 253 5.25 10.47 28.47
CA LEU A 253 4.65 9.26 29.02
C LEU A 253 5.63 8.49 29.92
N ALA A 254 6.90 8.36 29.52
CA ALA A 254 7.92 7.69 30.33
C ALA A 254 8.17 8.39 31.67
N GLY A 255 7.94 9.70 31.74
CA GLY A 255 8.04 10.49 32.97
C GLY A 255 6.88 10.30 33.95
N ARG A 256 5.76 9.68 33.54
CA ARG A 256 4.61 9.42 34.40
C ARG A 256 4.90 8.27 35.40
N PRO A 257 4.15 8.15 36.52
CA PRO A 257 4.27 7.02 37.42
C PRO A 257 4.19 5.68 36.69
N GLY A 258 5.16 4.78 36.93
CA GLY A 258 5.26 3.50 36.24
C GLY A 258 5.94 3.54 34.87
N GLY A 259 6.19 4.72 34.28
CA GLY A 259 6.84 4.88 32.98
C GLY A 259 8.31 4.48 32.95
N GLY A 260 9.01 4.60 34.08
CA GLY A 260 10.43 4.26 34.23
C GLY A 260 10.79 2.80 33.97
N ARG A 261 9.81 1.87 33.91
CA ARG A 261 10.04 0.48 33.48
C ARG A 261 10.27 0.34 31.97
N PHE A 262 9.76 1.29 31.18
CA PHE A 262 9.88 1.30 29.74
C PHE A 262 11.09 2.08 29.27
N MET A 263 11.26 3.29 29.80
CA MET A 263 12.28 4.22 29.35
C MET A 263 12.66 5.18 30.47
N VAL A 264 13.95 5.50 30.60
CA VAL A 264 14.44 6.49 31.56
C VAL A 264 15.45 7.42 30.91
N LYS A 265 15.47 8.67 31.36
CA LYS A 265 16.51 9.63 30.96
C LYS A 265 17.87 9.17 31.50
N VAL A 266 18.91 9.30 30.69
CA VAL A 266 20.30 9.06 31.09
C VAL A 266 21.16 10.28 30.79
N ASP A 267 22.12 10.55 31.67
CA ASP A 267 23.00 11.70 31.51
C ASP A 267 24.08 11.42 30.45
N PRO A 268 24.43 12.42 29.62
CA PRO A 268 25.59 12.36 28.74
C PRO A 268 26.84 11.98 29.54
N GLY A 269 27.62 11.01 29.08
CA GLY A 269 28.85 10.59 29.75
C GLY A 269 28.70 9.57 30.90
N SER A 270 27.46 9.23 31.32
CA SER A 270 27.21 8.17 32.33
C SER A 270 27.75 6.78 31.94
N ARG A 271 28.06 6.58 30.64
CA ARG A 271 28.69 5.38 30.09
C ARG A 271 29.74 5.83 29.08
N ALA A 272 31.01 5.78 29.47
CA ALA A 272 32.12 6.17 28.61
C ALA A 272 32.13 5.34 27.31
N VAL A 273 32.16 6.02 26.17
CA VAL A 273 32.41 5.39 24.86
C VAL A 273 33.91 5.19 24.75
N ARG A 274 34.39 3.95 24.62
CA ARG A 274 35.79 3.70 24.24
C ARG A 274 35.96 4.09 22.78
N VAL A 275 36.45 5.28 22.52
CA VAL A 275 36.86 5.70 21.17
C VAL A 275 38.33 5.30 21.00
N GLY A 276 38.65 4.51 19.96
CA GLY A 276 40.04 4.17 19.65
C GLY A 276 40.82 5.42 19.25
N GLY A 277 42.09 5.55 19.68
CA GLY A 277 42.92 6.73 19.39
C GLY A 277 42.98 7.07 17.89
N ASP A 278 43.00 6.03 17.05
CA ASP A 278 43.04 6.11 15.60
C ASP A 278 41.78 6.78 15.01
N GLN A 279 40.59 6.51 15.57
CA GLN A 279 39.33 7.15 15.14
C GLN A 279 39.28 8.63 15.49
N VAL A 280 39.88 9.02 16.63
CA VAL A 280 39.96 10.43 17.04
C VAL A 280 40.93 11.17 16.13
N LEU A 281 42.09 10.59 15.84
CA LEU A 281 43.08 11.16 14.92
C LEU A 281 42.50 11.31 13.50
N GLN A 282 41.73 10.33 13.02
CA GLN A 282 41.07 10.39 11.71
C GLN A 282 39.96 11.47 11.68
N ALA A 283 39.12 11.56 12.71
CA ALA A 283 38.09 12.60 12.80
C ALA A 283 38.70 14.02 12.94
N MET A 284 39.85 14.13 13.59
CA MET A 284 40.61 15.38 13.71
C MET A 284 41.25 15.78 12.37
N ALA A 285 41.83 14.83 11.65
CA ALA A 285 42.35 15.06 10.30
C ALA A 285 41.24 15.50 9.33
N GLU A 286 40.05 14.87 9.39
CA GLU A 286 38.89 15.26 8.58
C GLU A 286 38.33 16.65 8.93
N LYS A 287 38.36 17.05 10.22
CA LYS A 287 37.77 18.31 10.67
C LYS A 287 38.72 19.51 10.59
N TYR A 288 40.03 19.28 10.74
CA TYR A 288 41.03 20.34 10.86
C TYR A 288 42.16 20.27 9.82
N GLY A 289 42.25 19.21 9.01
CA GLY A 289 43.12 19.16 7.84
C GLY A 289 44.61 18.88 8.10
N PHE A 290 45.01 18.50 9.32
CA PHE A 290 46.39 18.14 9.67
C PHE A 290 46.44 16.85 10.50
N ALA A 291 47.45 16.00 10.28
CA ALA A 291 47.74 14.84 11.13
C ALA A 291 48.49 15.29 12.40
N VAL A 292 48.07 14.81 13.56
CA VAL A 292 48.68 15.14 14.86
C VAL A 292 49.45 13.92 15.33
N ASP A 293 50.78 14.03 15.49
CA ASP A 293 51.61 13.00 16.10
C ASP A 293 51.84 13.30 17.59
N GLY A 294 51.52 12.34 18.47
CA GLY A 294 51.83 12.41 19.91
C GLY A 294 50.83 11.70 20.83
N GLU A 295 51.27 11.37 22.05
CA GLU A 295 50.40 10.84 23.11
C GLU A 295 49.40 11.90 23.59
N PRO A 296 48.19 11.49 23.95
CA PRO A 296 47.13 12.34 23.51
C PRO A 296 46.55 13.02 24.80
N PRO A 297 46.63 14.37 24.92
CA PRO A 297 46.55 15.08 26.22
C PRO A 297 45.13 15.18 26.76
N ALA A 298 44.92 15.75 27.97
CA ALA A 298 43.61 15.99 28.65
C ALA A 298 42.45 16.51 27.74
N PHE A 299 42.79 17.00 26.56
CA PHE A 299 41.96 17.12 25.35
C PHE A 299 41.04 15.92 25.01
N PHE A 300 41.30 14.67 25.46
CA PHE A 300 40.36 13.53 25.30
C PHE A 300 39.03 13.73 26.02
N GLU A 301 39.00 14.48 27.13
CA GLU A 301 37.76 14.82 27.81
C GLU A 301 36.88 15.76 26.97
N PHE A 302 37.48 16.62 26.15
CA PHE A 302 36.75 17.57 25.31
C PHE A 302 35.94 16.88 24.19
N PHE A 303 36.43 15.75 23.66
CA PHE A 303 35.75 14.96 22.62
C PHE A 303 34.79 13.90 23.17
N THR A 304 34.79 13.65 24.48
CA THR A 304 33.88 12.71 25.14
C THR A 304 32.65 13.40 25.74
N HIS A 305 32.70 14.73 25.95
CA HIS A 305 31.55 15.52 26.37
C HIS A 305 30.54 15.69 25.23
N GLY A 306 29.30 15.21 25.43
CA GLY A 306 28.21 15.32 24.46
C GLY A 306 28.06 14.14 23.49
N GLN A 307 28.90 13.10 23.59
CA GLN A 307 28.70 11.87 22.82
C GLN A 307 27.48 11.07 23.30
N ALA A 308 26.89 10.33 22.39
CA ALA A 308 25.82 9.38 22.70
C ALA A 308 26.31 8.36 23.75
N PRO A 309 25.63 8.19 24.90
CA PRO A 309 26.02 7.22 25.92
C PRO A 309 26.15 5.81 25.33
N ALA A 310 27.15 5.01 25.71
CA ALA A 310 27.30 3.65 25.18
C ALA A 310 26.07 2.76 25.48
N GLY A 311 25.77 1.82 24.57
CA GLY A 311 24.68 0.85 24.72
C GLY A 311 23.69 0.78 23.54
N GLY A 312 23.27 -0.43 23.17
CA GLY A 312 22.38 -0.67 22.02
C GLY A 312 20.92 -0.28 22.22
N ASN A 313 20.51 0.03 23.46
CA ASN A 313 19.15 0.37 23.86
C ASN A 313 18.99 1.86 24.22
N VAL A 314 19.84 2.72 23.69
CA VAL A 314 19.78 4.17 23.93
C VAL A 314 19.21 4.86 22.69
N VAL A 315 18.27 5.79 22.91
CA VAL A 315 17.65 6.62 21.87
C VAL A 315 17.83 8.09 22.22
N ALA A 316 17.78 8.96 21.21
CA ALA A 316 17.82 10.39 21.40
C ALA A 316 16.45 11.02 21.16
N ILE A 317 16.16 12.06 21.92
CA ILE A 317 14.97 12.90 21.76
C ILE A 317 15.44 14.35 21.78
N LEU A 318 15.15 15.10 20.71
CA LEU A 318 15.59 16.48 20.62
C LEU A 318 14.69 17.35 21.48
N LYS A 319 15.30 18.10 22.40
CA LYS A 319 14.64 19.20 23.12
C LYS A 319 15.51 20.43 22.98
N ASP A 320 14.94 21.51 22.47
CA ASP A 320 15.62 22.78 22.21
C ASP A 320 16.89 22.59 21.34
N GLY A 321 16.81 21.69 20.35
CA GLY A 321 17.90 21.32 19.45
C GLY A 321 19.07 20.56 20.09
N LYS A 322 18.93 20.11 21.34
CA LYS A 322 19.93 19.27 22.02
C LYS A 322 19.40 17.84 22.20
N PRO A 323 20.18 16.80 21.87
CA PRO A 323 19.78 15.43 22.14
C PRO A 323 19.74 15.19 23.64
N ARG A 324 18.56 14.77 24.14
CA ARG A 324 18.41 14.18 25.47
C ARG A 324 18.35 12.67 25.30
N TRP A 325 19.23 11.98 26.01
CA TRP A 325 19.40 10.53 25.88
C TRP A 325 18.47 9.78 26.82
N TYR A 326 17.89 8.71 26.30
CA TYR A 326 17.04 7.81 27.08
C TYR A 326 17.49 6.38 26.88
N GLU A 327 17.62 5.65 27.99
CA GLU A 327 17.77 4.21 27.98
C GLU A 327 16.39 3.56 27.95
N VAL A 328 16.14 2.76 26.93
CA VAL A 328 14.90 2.02 26.74
C VAL A 328 15.07 0.63 27.36
N GLY A 329 14.33 0.36 28.42
CA GLY A 329 14.31 -0.94 29.11
C GLY A 329 13.45 -1.97 28.40
N ASP A 330 12.39 -1.55 27.71
CA ASP A 330 11.48 -2.45 27.01
C ASP A 330 11.93 -2.71 25.55
N PRO A 331 12.21 -3.97 25.15
CA PRO A 331 12.69 -4.27 23.80
C PRO A 331 11.68 -3.97 22.69
N ILE A 332 10.38 -4.10 22.96
CA ILE A 332 9.31 -3.85 21.98
C ILE A 332 9.24 -2.35 21.70
N LEU A 333 9.26 -1.51 22.75
CA LEU A 333 9.35 -0.05 22.63
C LEU A 333 10.62 0.39 21.91
N LEU A 334 11.77 -0.22 22.20
CA LEU A 334 13.04 0.11 21.53
C LEU A 334 12.93 -0.10 20.02
N ARG A 335 12.39 -1.25 19.59
CA ARG A 335 12.15 -1.53 18.17
C ARG A 335 11.19 -0.52 17.53
N SER A 336 10.16 -0.08 18.26
CA SER A 336 9.25 0.96 17.76
C SER A 336 9.93 2.30 17.53
N LEU A 337 10.75 2.74 18.49
CA LEU A 337 11.49 4.00 18.39
C LEU A 337 12.55 3.95 17.28
N GLN A 338 13.16 2.78 17.05
CA GLN A 338 14.01 2.50 15.89
C GLN A 338 13.21 2.56 14.58
N ALA A 339 12.02 1.94 14.54
CA ALA A 339 11.17 1.88 13.36
C ALA A 339 10.52 3.21 12.97
N MET A 340 10.58 4.24 13.82
CA MET A 340 10.24 5.62 13.40
C MET A 340 11.19 6.10 12.29
N ASP A 341 12.45 5.69 12.33
CA ASP A 341 13.48 5.96 11.32
C ASP A 341 13.67 4.73 10.40
N ARG A 342 12.61 4.34 9.68
CA ARG A 342 12.66 3.16 8.78
C ARG A 342 13.86 3.27 7.83
N PRO A 343 14.73 2.25 7.77
CA PRO A 343 15.85 2.28 6.84
C PRO A 343 15.34 2.32 5.40
N PRO A 344 16.08 2.97 4.48
CA PRO A 344 15.74 2.93 3.07
C PRO A 344 15.72 1.48 2.59
N MET A 345 14.79 1.18 1.68
CA MET A 345 14.67 -0.14 1.10
C MET A 345 15.95 -0.51 0.34
N HIS A 346 16.42 -1.75 0.52
CA HIS A 346 17.59 -2.25 -0.21
C HIS A 346 17.33 -2.24 -1.72
N TRP A 347 18.36 -1.94 -2.53
CA TRP A 347 18.22 -1.75 -3.97
C TRP A 347 17.66 -3.00 -4.69
N LEU A 348 18.08 -4.20 -4.26
CA LEU A 348 17.58 -5.45 -4.83
C LEU A 348 16.09 -5.65 -4.53
N THR A 349 15.65 -5.36 -3.29
CA THR A 349 14.21 -5.39 -2.93
C THR A 349 13.43 -4.36 -3.72
N LYS A 350 13.97 -3.16 -3.92
CA LYS A 350 13.36 -2.12 -4.76
C LYS A 350 13.20 -2.62 -6.21
N TRP A 351 14.19 -3.30 -6.77
CA TRP A 351 14.11 -3.85 -8.12
C TRP A 351 13.09 -4.99 -8.21
N LEU A 352 13.16 -5.99 -7.32
CA LEU A 352 12.23 -7.12 -7.25
C LEU A 352 10.77 -6.69 -6.98
N GLY A 353 10.57 -5.56 -6.30
CA GLY A 353 9.27 -4.97 -6.04
C GLY A 353 8.71 -4.13 -7.19
N MET A 354 9.47 -3.87 -8.27
CA MET A 354 8.99 -3.10 -9.42
C MET A 354 7.77 -3.75 -10.09
N PRO A 355 7.78 -5.05 -10.46
CA PRO A 355 6.61 -5.70 -11.06
C PRO A 355 5.37 -5.67 -10.15
N LYS A 356 5.57 -5.80 -8.83
CA LYS A 356 4.48 -5.68 -7.85
C LYS A 356 3.87 -4.27 -7.86
N ARG A 357 4.69 -3.22 -7.90
CA ARG A 357 4.21 -1.84 -7.97
C ARG A 357 3.49 -1.55 -9.27
N LEU A 358 4.04 -2.00 -10.41
CA LEU A 358 3.40 -1.87 -11.71
C LEU A 358 2.05 -2.60 -11.74
N GLY A 359 2.03 -3.87 -11.34
CA GLY A 359 0.80 -4.67 -11.34
C GLY A 359 -0.26 -4.13 -10.38
N GLN A 360 0.13 -3.69 -9.18
CA GLN A 360 -0.80 -3.08 -8.23
C GLN A 360 -1.36 -1.77 -8.78
N ALA A 361 -0.51 -0.87 -9.27
CA ALA A 361 -0.93 0.39 -9.89
C ALA A 361 -1.85 0.12 -11.09
N ALA A 362 -1.59 -0.94 -11.85
CA ALA A 362 -2.41 -1.32 -12.98
C ALA A 362 -3.80 -1.87 -12.63
N ILE A 363 -4.05 -2.14 -11.34
CA ILE A 363 -5.37 -2.47 -10.81
C ILE A 363 -5.97 -1.23 -10.13
N THR A 364 -5.24 -0.61 -9.20
CA THR A 364 -5.77 0.44 -8.31
C THR A 364 -6.05 1.74 -9.03
N MET A 365 -5.36 1.99 -10.14
CA MET A 365 -5.54 3.18 -10.98
C MET A 365 -6.58 2.98 -12.10
N THR A 366 -7.49 2.02 -11.97
CA THR A 366 -8.57 1.83 -12.95
C THR A 366 -9.91 2.35 -12.42
N PRO A 367 -10.77 2.92 -13.29
CA PRO A 367 -12.10 3.38 -12.87
C PRO A 367 -12.92 2.30 -12.15
N ASP A 368 -12.81 1.04 -12.58
CA ASP A 368 -13.49 -0.11 -11.99
C ASP A 368 -13.11 -0.29 -10.54
N PHE A 369 -11.80 -0.21 -10.27
CA PHE A 369 -11.29 -0.37 -8.92
C PHE A 369 -11.68 0.84 -8.07
N MET A 370 -11.50 2.06 -8.59
CA MET A 370 -11.82 3.29 -7.87
C MET A 370 -13.28 3.35 -7.42
N VAL A 371 -14.23 3.10 -8.34
CA VAL A 371 -15.67 3.13 -8.03
C VAL A 371 -16.06 1.98 -7.10
N ALA A 372 -15.56 0.76 -7.36
CA ALA A 372 -15.77 -0.38 -6.45
C ALA A 372 -15.18 -0.12 -5.06
N ASN A 373 -14.04 0.56 -4.97
CA ASN A 373 -13.38 0.86 -3.71
C ASN A 373 -14.17 1.89 -2.90
N ILE A 374 -14.72 2.95 -3.52
CA ILE A 374 -15.64 3.86 -2.80
C ILE A 374 -16.87 3.12 -2.27
N ALA A 375 -17.49 2.28 -3.10
CA ALA A 375 -18.68 1.52 -2.70
C ALA A 375 -18.37 0.61 -1.48
N ARG A 376 -17.21 -0.05 -1.49
CA ARG A 376 -16.69 -0.87 -0.40
C ARG A 376 -16.35 -0.04 0.86
N ASP A 377 -15.54 0.99 0.69
CA ASP A 377 -15.00 1.81 1.79
C ASP A 377 -16.09 2.57 2.51
N THR A 378 -17.19 2.91 1.85
CA THR A 378 -18.27 3.63 2.50
C THR A 378 -19.03 2.77 3.51
N ILE A 379 -19.16 1.46 3.24
CA ILE A 379 -19.70 0.50 4.20
C ILE A 379 -18.73 0.35 5.36
N MET A 380 -17.43 0.20 5.07
CA MET A 380 -16.40 0.17 6.11
C MET A 380 -16.48 1.40 7.02
N GLY A 381 -16.51 2.59 6.43
CA GLY A 381 -16.55 3.83 7.19
C GLY A 381 -17.78 3.92 8.06
N SER A 382 -18.95 3.47 7.57
CA SER A 382 -20.17 3.44 8.39
C SER A 382 -20.05 2.52 9.61
N VAL A 383 -19.33 1.39 9.48
CA VAL A 383 -19.09 0.43 10.56
C VAL A 383 -18.04 0.96 11.55
N MET A 384 -16.91 1.43 11.03
CA MET A 384 -15.72 1.79 11.81
C MET A 384 -15.72 3.20 12.39
N SER A 385 -16.60 4.08 11.92
CA SER A 385 -16.61 5.49 12.29
C SER A 385 -16.92 5.74 13.77
N HIS A 386 -16.17 6.70 14.32
CA HIS A 386 -16.39 7.31 15.63
C HIS A 386 -17.26 8.55 15.50
N SER A 387 -17.22 9.20 14.34
CA SER A 387 -17.86 10.47 14.05
C SER A 387 -19.23 10.36 13.35
N GLY A 388 -19.82 9.16 13.33
CA GLY A 388 -21.14 8.92 12.74
C GLY A 388 -21.17 9.19 11.24
N PHE A 389 -20.24 8.55 10.55
CA PHE A 389 -20.10 8.54 9.10
C PHE A 389 -21.37 8.04 8.42
N ARG A 390 -21.85 8.79 7.42
CA ARG A 390 -23.00 8.44 6.59
C ARG A 390 -22.49 7.76 5.31
N PRO A 391 -22.85 6.49 5.07
CA PRO A 391 -22.44 5.80 3.86
C PRO A 391 -22.90 6.56 2.62
N VAL A 392 -22.08 6.51 1.57
CA VAL A 392 -22.16 7.23 0.30
C VAL A 392 -21.97 8.75 0.43
N LEU A 393 -22.75 9.43 1.26
CA LEU A 393 -22.76 10.90 1.36
C LEU A 393 -21.42 11.46 1.80
N ASP A 394 -20.84 10.94 2.88
CA ASP A 394 -19.60 11.47 3.43
C ASP A 394 -18.38 11.06 2.57
N SER A 395 -18.42 9.91 1.88
CA SER A 395 -17.42 9.54 0.87
C SER A 395 -17.45 10.50 -0.33
N ILE A 396 -18.63 10.82 -0.88
CA ILE A 396 -18.77 11.77 -2.01
C ILE A 396 -18.33 13.17 -1.58
N ASN A 397 -18.71 13.61 -0.38
CA ASN A 397 -18.26 14.88 0.16
C ASN A 397 -16.74 14.90 0.30
N GLY A 398 -16.12 13.86 0.86
CA GLY A 398 -14.66 13.75 0.94
C GLY A 398 -13.99 13.76 -0.44
N LEU A 399 -14.53 13.05 -1.43
CA LEU A 399 -14.04 13.08 -2.81
C LEU A 399 -14.08 14.51 -3.37
N ARG A 400 -15.22 15.21 -3.23
CA ARG A 400 -15.39 16.59 -3.69
C ARG A 400 -14.36 17.52 -3.05
N ARG A 401 -14.17 17.43 -1.72
CA ARG A 401 -13.23 18.26 -0.97
C ARG A 401 -11.78 18.07 -1.43
N ARG A 402 -11.39 16.82 -1.70
CA ARG A 402 -10.06 16.49 -2.23
C ARG A 402 -9.86 16.98 -3.67
N LEU A 403 -10.87 16.87 -4.54
CA LEU A 403 -10.80 17.36 -5.92
C LEU A 403 -10.75 18.89 -6.00
N LEU A 404 -11.48 19.58 -5.12
CA LEU A 404 -11.49 21.04 -5.04
C LEU A 404 -10.33 21.62 -4.23
N GLU A 405 -9.52 20.78 -3.59
CA GLU A 405 -8.45 21.17 -2.68
C GLU A 405 -8.90 22.20 -1.64
N ASP A 406 -10.04 21.90 -1.00
CA ASP A 406 -10.65 22.79 -0.03
C ASP A 406 -9.76 22.99 1.22
N PRO A 407 -10.02 24.02 2.06
CA PRO A 407 -9.23 24.26 3.26
C PRO A 407 -9.19 23.05 4.20
N LEU A 408 -10.30 22.33 4.33
CA LEU A 408 -10.40 21.16 5.20
C LEU A 408 -9.47 20.02 4.76
N TYR A 409 -9.34 19.79 3.44
CA TYR A 409 -8.36 18.86 2.90
C TYR A 409 -6.92 19.27 3.21
N LYS A 410 -6.60 20.57 3.06
CA LYS A 410 -5.26 21.09 3.39
C LYS A 410 -4.94 20.90 4.87
N ASP A 411 -5.92 21.15 5.75
CA ASP A 411 -5.78 20.92 7.18
C ASP A 411 -5.62 19.42 7.50
N TYR A 412 -6.39 18.55 6.83
CA TYR A 412 -6.23 17.11 6.97
C TYR A 412 -4.82 16.64 6.62
N VAL A 413 -4.24 17.13 5.51
CA VAL A 413 -2.86 16.83 5.10
C VAL A 413 -1.86 17.39 6.11
N ALA A 414 -2.00 18.67 6.50
CA ALA A 414 -1.12 19.31 7.47
C ALA A 414 -1.09 18.53 8.79
N ASN A 415 -2.24 18.02 9.24
CA ASN A 415 -2.36 17.25 10.47
C ASN A 415 -1.95 15.77 10.34
N GLY A 416 -1.41 15.33 9.21
CA GLY A 416 -0.86 13.98 9.03
C GLY A 416 -1.84 12.93 8.50
N GLY A 417 -2.98 13.37 7.96
CA GLY A 417 -3.98 12.51 7.34
C GLY A 417 -3.60 11.99 5.94
N GLY A 418 -2.65 12.65 5.26
CA GLY A 418 -2.26 12.31 3.90
C GLY A 418 -1.53 10.96 3.73
N LEU A 419 -1.47 10.48 2.49
CA LEU A 419 -0.68 9.31 2.05
C LEU A 419 0.63 9.74 1.37
N SER A 420 1.40 8.78 0.83
CA SER A 420 2.70 9.02 0.19
C SER A 420 2.67 10.16 -0.84
N SER A 421 3.74 10.95 -0.92
CA SER A 421 3.86 12.11 -1.82
C SER A 421 4.53 11.78 -3.15
N ILE A 422 3.98 12.31 -4.24
CA ILE A 422 4.55 12.27 -5.60
C ILE A 422 5.54 13.42 -5.88
N TYR A 423 5.55 14.49 -5.07
CA TYR A 423 6.34 15.71 -5.31
C TYR A 423 7.68 15.76 -4.58
N LEU A 424 8.00 14.72 -3.80
CA LEU A 424 9.36 14.51 -3.31
C LEU A 424 10.32 14.03 -4.41
N ASP A 425 9.79 13.78 -5.62
CA ASP A 425 10.57 13.52 -6.83
C ASP A 425 10.76 14.83 -7.60
N ASP A 426 11.95 15.39 -7.47
CA ASP A 426 12.41 16.65 -8.05
C ASP A 426 12.27 16.69 -9.57
N ALA A 427 12.46 15.56 -10.26
CA ALA A 427 12.23 15.46 -11.70
C ALA A 427 10.75 15.65 -12.07
N LYS A 428 9.82 15.16 -11.23
CA LYS A 428 8.37 15.29 -11.45
C LYS A 428 7.87 16.72 -11.20
N LEU A 429 8.37 17.41 -10.16
CA LEU A 429 8.01 18.81 -9.93
C LEU A 429 8.51 19.71 -11.07
N ARG A 430 9.77 19.52 -11.50
CA ARG A 430 10.37 20.27 -12.62
C ARG A 430 9.57 20.05 -13.91
N THR A 431 9.27 18.79 -14.23
CA THR A 431 8.40 18.41 -15.36
C THR A 431 7.02 19.07 -15.27
N LYS A 432 6.41 19.15 -14.07
CA LYS A 432 5.09 19.78 -13.87
C LYS A 432 5.15 21.29 -14.08
N LEU A 433 6.18 21.97 -13.57
CA LEU A 433 6.37 23.42 -13.76
C LEU A 433 6.63 23.74 -15.24
N GLU A 434 7.53 23.01 -15.90
CA GLU A 434 7.81 23.17 -17.32
C GLU A 434 6.56 22.92 -18.18
N LYS A 435 5.77 21.87 -17.89
CA LYS A 435 4.52 21.55 -18.61
C LYS A 435 3.35 22.48 -18.31
N PHE A 436 3.29 23.07 -17.11
CA PHE A 436 2.26 24.05 -16.76
C PHE A 436 2.36 25.31 -17.65
N TYR A 437 3.57 25.65 -18.09
CA TYR A 437 3.83 26.85 -18.90
C TYR A 437 4.07 26.55 -20.38
N SER A 438 4.63 25.39 -20.73
CA SER A 438 4.80 24.96 -22.12
C SER A 438 3.53 24.32 -22.70
N ARG A 439 2.58 25.17 -23.15
CA ARG A 439 1.85 25.11 -24.43
C ARG A 439 0.51 25.86 -24.38
N GLN A 440 0.51 27.04 -25.02
CA GLN A 440 -0.58 27.59 -25.84
C GLN A 440 -2.01 27.56 -25.28
N GLY A 441 -2.29 28.27 -24.18
CA GLY A 441 -3.61 28.93 -23.98
C GLY A 441 -4.87 28.05 -24.03
N VAL A 442 -4.81 26.77 -23.69
CA VAL A 442 -5.99 25.89 -23.55
C VAL A 442 -6.31 25.69 -22.08
N ASP A 443 -7.59 25.85 -21.72
CA ASP A 443 -8.12 25.67 -20.37
C ASP A 443 -7.82 24.27 -19.83
N TYR A 444 -7.12 24.22 -18.69
CA TYR A 444 -6.64 23.03 -17.98
C TYR A 444 -7.76 22.13 -17.45
N ARG A 445 -9.03 22.55 -17.56
CA ARG A 445 -10.20 21.82 -17.03
C ARG A 445 -10.92 20.97 -18.07
N THR A 446 -10.61 21.06 -19.36
CA THR A 446 -11.51 20.52 -20.40
C THR A 446 -10.88 19.58 -21.43
N VAL A 447 -9.56 19.37 -21.45
CA VAL A 447 -8.94 18.50 -22.49
C VAL A 447 -7.83 17.58 -21.93
N LEU A 448 -8.06 16.26 -21.99
CA LEU A 448 -7.10 15.18 -21.67
C LEU A 448 -6.47 14.63 -22.98
N ASP A 449 -5.51 15.35 -23.56
CA ASP A 449 -4.97 15.07 -24.91
C ASP A 449 -3.57 14.42 -24.98
N ALA A 450 -2.88 14.23 -23.85
CA ALA A 450 -1.52 13.65 -23.81
C ALA A 450 -1.41 12.42 -22.88
N PRO A 451 -0.64 11.37 -23.23
CA PRO A 451 -0.53 10.13 -22.43
C PRO A 451 -0.12 10.37 -20.98
N ASP A 452 0.83 11.26 -20.76
CA ASP A 452 1.34 11.68 -19.46
C ASP A 452 0.33 12.54 -18.67
N LYS A 453 -0.57 13.26 -19.35
CA LYS A 453 -1.69 13.97 -18.69
C LYS A 453 -2.78 13.00 -18.24
N ILE A 454 -3.06 11.96 -19.03
CA ILE A 454 -4.03 10.90 -18.68
C ILE A 454 -3.53 10.13 -17.46
N ILE A 455 -2.25 9.76 -17.43
CA ILE A 455 -1.64 9.08 -16.28
C ILE A 455 -1.72 9.96 -15.02
N ASN A 456 -1.30 11.23 -15.09
CA ASN A 456 -1.37 12.13 -13.94
C ASN A 456 -2.81 12.39 -13.46
N PHE A 457 -3.76 12.52 -14.39
CA PHE A 457 -5.18 12.66 -14.06
C PHE A 457 -5.71 11.40 -13.35
N VAL A 458 -5.39 10.23 -13.89
CA VAL A 458 -5.74 8.94 -13.30
C VAL A 458 -5.09 8.73 -11.93
N GLU A 459 -3.82 9.11 -11.75
CA GLU A 459 -3.14 9.11 -10.45
C GLU A 459 -3.85 10.05 -9.45
N SER A 460 -4.18 11.28 -9.89
CA SER A 460 -4.88 12.26 -9.06
C SER A 460 -6.29 11.82 -8.65
N LEU A 461 -6.99 11.12 -9.55
CA LEU A 461 -8.27 10.49 -9.25
C LEU A 461 -8.06 9.35 -8.26
N GLY A 462 -7.11 8.45 -8.50
CA GLY A 462 -6.80 7.34 -7.59
C GLY A 462 -6.56 7.80 -6.16
N ASP A 463 -5.70 8.80 -5.98
CA ASP A 463 -5.47 9.45 -4.69
C ASP A 463 -6.76 10.01 -4.08
N ALA A 464 -7.62 10.63 -4.90
CA ALA A 464 -8.86 11.22 -4.43
C ALA A 464 -9.90 10.17 -3.99
N PHE A 465 -9.97 9.05 -4.72
CA PHE A 465 -10.79 7.90 -4.33
C PHE A 465 -10.28 7.29 -3.02
N GLU A 466 -8.96 7.13 -2.84
CA GLU A 466 -8.36 6.63 -1.58
C GLU A 466 -8.58 7.57 -0.39
N MET A 467 -8.64 8.89 -0.61
CA MET A 467 -8.88 9.90 0.43
C MET A 467 -10.36 10.11 0.77
N SER A 468 -11.28 9.68 -0.08
CA SER A 468 -12.70 10.03 -0.01
C SER A 468 -13.34 9.74 1.36
N THR A 469 -13.36 8.47 1.79
CA THR A 469 -13.95 8.03 3.06
C THR A 469 -13.19 8.61 4.26
N ARG A 470 -11.86 8.71 4.16
CA ARG A 470 -11.00 9.26 5.23
C ARG A 470 -11.28 10.73 5.51
N LEU A 471 -11.38 11.52 4.45
CA LEU A 471 -11.68 12.95 4.53
C LEU A 471 -13.15 13.20 4.93
N GLY A 472 -14.05 12.28 4.55
CA GLY A 472 -15.42 12.24 5.07
C GLY A 472 -15.44 12.10 6.59
N GLU A 473 -14.75 11.11 7.16
CA GLU A 473 -14.65 10.96 8.62
C GLU A 473 -13.97 12.16 9.28
N TYR A 474 -12.87 12.65 8.71
CA TYR A 474 -12.19 13.83 9.23
C TYR A 474 -13.15 15.02 9.34
N GLY A 475 -13.93 15.30 8.29
CA GLY A 475 -14.90 16.39 8.32
C GLY A 475 -15.98 16.19 9.39
N ARG A 476 -16.47 14.96 9.54
CA ARG A 476 -17.45 14.63 10.61
C ARG A 476 -16.86 14.77 12.01
N ALA A 477 -15.59 14.41 12.20
CA ALA A 477 -14.88 14.57 13.47
C ALA A 477 -14.71 16.06 13.82
N ILE A 478 -14.28 16.87 12.85
CA ILE A 478 -14.16 18.33 13.03
C ILE A 478 -15.52 18.97 13.33
N GLU A 479 -16.59 18.58 12.62
CA GLU A 479 -17.97 19.06 12.89
C GLU A 479 -18.44 18.73 14.32
N ARG A 480 -17.89 17.68 14.94
CA ARG A 480 -18.18 17.29 16.34
C ARG A 480 -17.27 17.96 17.36
N GLY A 481 -16.36 18.83 16.93
CA GLY A 481 -15.42 19.54 17.80
C GLY A 481 -14.19 18.72 18.19
N GLU A 482 -13.87 17.64 17.47
CA GLU A 482 -12.64 16.88 17.70
C GLU A 482 -11.40 17.69 17.34
N HIS A 483 -10.31 17.49 18.08
CA HIS A 483 -9.04 18.15 17.80
C HIS A 483 -8.48 17.70 16.43
N PRO A 484 -8.00 18.60 15.55
CA PRO A 484 -7.59 18.25 14.18
C PRO A 484 -6.57 17.12 14.06
N ARG A 485 -5.63 17.00 15.01
CA ARG A 485 -4.67 15.88 15.03
C ARG A 485 -5.35 14.55 15.30
N HIS A 486 -6.28 14.50 16.26
CA HIS A 486 -7.03 13.29 16.57
C HIS A 486 -8.01 12.94 15.45
N ALA A 487 -8.71 13.94 14.90
CA ALA A 487 -9.58 13.79 13.74
C ALA A 487 -8.81 13.22 12.53
N ALA A 488 -7.57 13.66 12.28
CA ALA A 488 -6.73 13.11 11.21
C ALA A 488 -6.38 11.64 11.47
N TYR A 489 -6.13 11.25 12.72
CA TYR A 489 -5.92 9.86 13.11
C TYR A 489 -7.19 9.02 12.88
N LEU A 490 -8.37 9.51 13.32
CA LEU A 490 -9.66 8.86 13.06
C LEU A 490 -9.93 8.71 11.56
N GLY A 491 -9.62 9.72 10.76
CA GLY A 491 -9.70 9.64 9.30
C GLY A 491 -8.78 8.57 8.70
N ARG A 492 -7.63 8.29 9.31
CA ARG A 492 -6.77 7.17 8.89
C ARG A 492 -7.28 5.82 9.33
N GLU A 493 -7.95 5.75 10.48
CA GLU A 493 -8.49 4.54 11.10
C GLU A 493 -9.93 4.24 10.70
N VAL A 494 -10.67 5.13 10.05
CA VAL A 494 -12.02 4.79 9.54
C VAL A 494 -11.97 3.73 8.44
N SER A 495 -10.81 3.59 7.79
CA SER A 495 -10.45 2.50 6.88
C SER A 495 -9.05 1.98 7.22
N THR A 496 -8.47 1.15 6.35
CA THR A 496 -7.18 0.50 6.60
C THR A 496 -6.00 1.44 6.36
N ASP A 497 -5.22 1.73 7.40
CA ASP A 497 -4.02 2.58 7.27
C ASP A 497 -2.84 1.82 6.62
N PHE A 498 -2.70 1.96 5.30
CA PHE A 498 -1.64 1.30 4.53
C PHE A 498 -0.21 1.77 4.84
N ALA A 499 -0.01 2.78 5.70
CA ALA A 499 1.31 3.16 6.19
C ALA A 499 1.82 2.23 7.31
N MET A 500 0.93 1.45 7.92
CA MET A 500 1.28 0.38 8.86
C MET A 500 2.05 -0.73 8.15
N LYS A 501 3.06 -1.25 8.85
CA LYS A 501 3.74 -2.51 8.53
C LYS A 501 4.47 -2.98 9.78
N GLY A 502 4.73 -4.29 9.89
CA GLY A 502 5.57 -4.83 10.95
C GLY A 502 7.07 -4.57 10.75
N ASP A 503 7.86 -4.88 11.78
CA ASP A 503 9.32 -4.70 11.81
C ASP A 503 10.14 -5.91 11.29
N SER A 504 9.48 -7.01 10.91
CA SER A 504 10.14 -8.20 10.36
C SER A 504 10.75 -7.92 8.99
N LYS A 505 12.04 -8.20 8.83
CA LYS A 505 12.74 -8.05 7.54
C LYS A 505 12.22 -9.02 6.47
N ALA A 506 11.99 -10.29 6.85
CA ALA A 506 11.53 -11.32 5.92
C ALA A 506 10.11 -11.03 5.43
N LEU A 507 9.21 -10.68 6.35
CA LEU A 507 7.85 -10.32 5.98
C LEU A 507 7.81 -8.97 5.25
N GLY A 508 8.67 -8.02 5.63
CA GLY A 508 8.86 -6.77 4.90
C GLY A 508 9.21 -7.02 3.42
N PHE A 509 10.14 -7.94 3.16
CA PHE A 509 10.45 -8.38 1.79
C PHE A 509 9.22 -8.94 1.07
N MET A 510 8.41 -9.78 1.72
CA MET A 510 7.18 -10.29 1.13
C MET A 510 6.18 -9.16 0.86
N TYR A 511 5.97 -8.22 1.78
CA TYR A 511 5.10 -7.06 1.58
C TYR A 511 5.52 -6.17 0.42
N ASP A 512 6.82 -6.09 0.14
CA ASP A 512 7.38 -5.27 -0.92
C ASP A 512 7.38 -5.99 -2.29
N THR A 513 7.20 -7.31 -2.33
CA THR A 513 7.30 -8.14 -3.57
C THR A 513 6.02 -8.90 -3.92
N VAL A 514 5.15 -9.14 -2.96
CA VAL A 514 3.85 -9.82 -3.11
C VAL A 514 2.73 -8.80 -3.20
N MET A 515 1.86 -8.95 -4.20
CA MET A 515 0.74 -8.05 -4.41
C MET A 515 -0.32 -8.22 -3.31
N PHE A 516 -0.88 -7.10 -2.81
CA PHE A 516 -1.95 -7.03 -1.80
C PHE A 516 -1.75 -7.75 -0.44
N LEU A 517 -0.62 -8.43 -0.21
CA LEU A 517 -0.31 -9.09 1.07
C LEU A 517 -0.32 -8.13 2.26
N ARG A 518 0.32 -6.96 2.15
CA ARG A 518 0.32 -5.97 3.23
C ARG A 518 -1.09 -5.42 3.50
N PRO A 519 -1.84 -4.92 2.50
CA PRO A 519 -3.23 -4.53 2.67
C PRO A 519 -4.05 -5.60 3.40
N ALA A 520 -4.00 -6.87 2.97
CA ALA A 520 -4.72 -7.97 3.61
C ALA A 520 -4.42 -8.11 5.12
N VAL A 521 -3.14 -8.14 5.50
CA VAL A 521 -2.75 -8.29 6.90
C VAL A 521 -3.17 -7.10 7.76
N VAL A 522 -2.98 -5.87 7.26
CA VAL A 522 -3.34 -4.65 8.02
C VAL A 522 -4.86 -4.49 8.12
N SER A 523 -5.59 -4.86 7.06
CA SER A 523 -7.06 -4.93 7.03
C SER A 523 -7.60 -5.81 8.15
N LEU A 524 -7.08 -7.04 8.28
CA LEU A 524 -7.49 -7.96 9.36
C LEU A 524 -7.20 -7.40 10.75
N ASP A 525 -6.01 -6.81 10.95
CA ASP A 525 -5.67 -6.17 12.23
C ASP A 525 -6.60 -4.98 12.54
N ARG A 526 -6.98 -4.19 11.53
CA ARG A 526 -7.89 -3.06 11.72
C ARG A 526 -9.25 -3.51 12.25
N LEU A 527 -9.82 -4.57 11.68
CA LEU A 527 -11.06 -5.16 12.18
C LEU A 527 -10.89 -5.71 13.59
N PHE A 528 -9.84 -6.51 13.81
CA PHE A 528 -9.56 -7.09 15.11
C PHE A 528 -9.50 -6.00 16.18
N ARG A 529 -8.71 -4.93 15.97
CA ARG A 529 -8.63 -3.78 16.88
C ARG A 529 -9.98 -3.10 17.05
N GLY A 530 -10.74 -2.93 15.97
CA GLY A 530 -12.09 -2.36 15.97
C GLY A 530 -13.04 -3.05 16.95
N VAL A 531 -13.03 -4.38 17.01
CA VAL A 531 -13.96 -5.15 17.86
C VAL A 531 -13.41 -5.48 19.26
N SER A 532 -12.09 -5.42 19.46
CA SER A 532 -11.46 -5.85 20.73
C SER A 532 -10.94 -4.68 21.57
N HIS A 533 -10.34 -3.68 20.94
CA HIS A 533 -9.50 -2.67 21.59
C HIS A 533 -9.98 -1.24 21.39
N ASP A 534 -10.85 -1.00 20.42
CA ASP A 534 -11.39 0.31 20.10
C ASP A 534 -12.30 0.84 21.22
N PRO A 535 -12.23 2.14 21.57
CA PRO A 535 -13.19 2.76 22.49
C PRO A 535 -14.67 2.52 22.09
N ASN A 536 -14.95 2.46 20.78
CA ASN A 536 -16.28 2.24 20.21
C ASN A 536 -16.58 0.77 19.87
N LYS A 537 -15.81 -0.19 20.41
CA LYS A 537 -15.92 -1.61 20.07
C LYS A 537 -17.33 -2.21 20.17
N LEU A 538 -18.17 -1.74 21.10
CA LEU A 538 -19.55 -2.20 21.22
C LEU A 538 -20.39 -1.76 20.02
N ALA A 539 -20.26 -0.50 19.60
CA ALA A 539 -20.96 0.03 18.43
C ALA A 539 -20.44 -0.60 17.13
N ILE A 540 -19.12 -0.75 16.99
CA ILE A 540 -18.49 -1.43 15.85
C ILE A 540 -18.98 -2.89 15.79
N GLY A 541 -18.89 -3.62 16.91
CA GLY A 541 -19.35 -5.01 17.00
C GLY A 541 -20.84 -5.18 16.66
N ALA A 542 -21.71 -4.29 17.15
CA ALA A 542 -23.14 -4.31 16.83
C ALA A 542 -23.38 -4.06 15.33
N LYS A 543 -22.71 -3.08 14.71
CA LYS A 543 -22.83 -2.80 13.28
C LYS A 543 -22.27 -3.94 12.42
N THR A 544 -21.15 -4.54 12.81
CA THR A 544 -20.59 -5.72 12.14
C THR A 544 -21.54 -6.91 12.24
N ALA A 545 -22.14 -7.17 13.41
CA ALA A 545 -23.12 -8.23 13.59
C ALA A 545 -24.38 -7.98 12.75
N MET A 546 -24.88 -6.74 12.70
CA MET A 546 -26.02 -6.37 11.85
C MET A 546 -25.71 -6.60 10.37
N LEU A 547 -24.52 -6.23 9.90
CA LEU A 547 -24.09 -6.51 8.52
C LEU A 547 -24.06 -8.01 8.23
N ALA A 548 -23.53 -8.81 9.15
CA ALA A 548 -23.48 -10.26 9.03
C ALA A 548 -24.89 -10.88 8.96
N LEU A 549 -25.82 -10.44 9.83
CA LEU A 549 -27.20 -10.88 9.82
C LEU A 549 -27.93 -10.47 8.54
N SER A 550 -27.75 -9.25 8.06
CA SER A 550 -28.29 -8.79 6.77
C SER A 550 -27.74 -9.60 5.60
N SER A 551 -26.47 -10.00 5.67
CA SER A 551 -25.82 -10.86 4.67
C SER A 551 -26.43 -12.27 4.66
N VAL A 552 -26.67 -12.85 5.84
CA VAL A 552 -27.39 -14.13 5.97
C VAL A 552 -28.82 -14.01 5.45
N ALA A 553 -29.54 -12.95 5.76
CA ALA A 553 -30.89 -12.72 5.24
C ALA A 553 -30.91 -12.66 3.71
N LEU A 554 -29.95 -11.94 3.10
CA LEU A 554 -29.81 -11.89 1.65
C LEU A 554 -29.47 -13.26 1.04
N TYR A 555 -28.59 -14.03 1.68
CA TYR A 555 -28.31 -15.41 1.28
C TYR A 555 -29.59 -16.27 1.30
N LEU A 556 -30.41 -16.17 2.36
CA LEU A 556 -31.66 -16.94 2.48
C LEU A 556 -32.66 -16.57 1.39
N LEU A 557 -32.75 -15.29 1.03
CA LEU A 557 -33.59 -14.82 -0.09
C LEU A 557 -33.12 -15.39 -1.43
N ASN A 558 -31.81 -15.54 -1.62
CA ASN A 558 -31.22 -16.04 -2.87
C ASN A 558 -31.08 -17.57 -2.92
N ARG A 559 -31.31 -18.28 -1.81
CA ARG A 559 -30.96 -19.71 -1.67
C ARG A 559 -31.62 -20.59 -2.73
N GLU A 560 -32.89 -20.34 -3.04
CA GLU A 560 -33.68 -21.13 -4.00
C GLU A 560 -33.47 -20.68 -5.46
N ASP A 561 -32.76 -19.58 -5.71
CA ASP A 561 -32.51 -19.08 -7.05
C ASP A 561 -31.39 -19.89 -7.72
N SER A 562 -31.71 -20.60 -8.81
CA SER A 562 -30.72 -21.40 -9.55
C SER A 562 -29.57 -20.55 -10.09
N ARG A 563 -29.81 -19.29 -10.44
CA ARG A 563 -28.77 -18.37 -10.92
C ARG A 563 -27.75 -18.12 -9.82
N PHE A 564 -28.19 -17.91 -8.58
CA PHE A 564 -27.31 -17.76 -7.42
C PHE A 564 -26.52 -19.03 -7.15
N GLN A 565 -27.16 -20.20 -7.24
CA GLN A 565 -26.50 -21.49 -7.03
C GLN A 565 -25.43 -21.78 -8.08
N ASP A 566 -25.58 -21.30 -9.30
CA ASP A 566 -24.66 -21.58 -10.41
C ASP A 566 -23.39 -20.68 -10.38
N LEU A 567 -23.40 -19.63 -9.55
CA LEU A 567 -22.26 -18.73 -9.38
C LEU A 567 -21.03 -19.43 -8.81
N ASN A 568 -19.87 -18.95 -9.24
CA ASN A 568 -18.60 -19.34 -8.64
C ASN A 568 -18.55 -18.98 -7.16
N ASP A 569 -17.93 -19.84 -6.37
CA ASP A 569 -17.82 -19.65 -4.94
C ASP A 569 -17.09 -18.36 -4.54
N TRP A 570 -16.02 -18.03 -5.26
CA TRP A 570 -15.30 -16.77 -5.04
C TRP A 570 -16.17 -15.55 -5.36
N ASP A 571 -17.10 -15.63 -6.32
CA ASP A 571 -17.98 -14.52 -6.69
C ASP A 571 -19.01 -14.27 -5.59
N ARG A 572 -19.62 -15.35 -5.07
CA ARG A 572 -20.52 -15.31 -3.90
C ARG A 572 -19.83 -14.75 -2.65
N ASP A 573 -18.57 -15.12 -2.42
CA ASP A 573 -17.80 -14.65 -1.26
C ASP A 573 -17.34 -13.20 -1.39
N ALA A 574 -17.12 -12.72 -2.63
CA ALA A 574 -16.61 -11.38 -2.91
C ALA A 574 -17.73 -10.34 -3.12
N ASN A 575 -18.96 -10.76 -3.39
CA ASN A 575 -20.07 -9.85 -3.72
C ASN A 575 -21.38 -10.24 -3.01
N TRP A 576 -22.15 -9.24 -2.57
CA TRP A 576 -23.57 -9.43 -2.28
C TRP A 576 -24.33 -9.42 -3.61
N HIS A 577 -25.25 -10.36 -3.80
CA HIS A 577 -25.98 -10.53 -5.06
C HIS A 577 -27.45 -10.17 -4.86
N PHE A 578 -27.99 -9.36 -5.78
CA PHE A 578 -29.39 -8.93 -5.77
C PHE A 578 -30.01 -9.28 -7.13
N PHE A 579 -31.05 -10.11 -7.09
CA PHE A 579 -31.81 -10.47 -8.27
C PHE A 579 -33.14 -9.71 -8.28
N VAL A 580 -33.36 -8.89 -9.31
CA VAL A 580 -34.57 -8.09 -9.49
C VAL A 580 -35.17 -8.42 -10.86
N GLY A 581 -36.13 -9.34 -10.88
CA GLY A 581 -36.63 -9.92 -12.13
C GLY A 581 -35.52 -10.69 -12.85
N ASP A 582 -35.24 -10.32 -14.09
CA ASP A 582 -34.15 -10.85 -14.93
C ASP A 582 -32.79 -10.17 -14.67
N GLN A 583 -32.76 -9.07 -13.92
CA GLN A 583 -31.55 -8.30 -13.66
C GLN A 583 -30.75 -8.87 -12.49
N HIS A 584 -29.42 -8.98 -12.65
CA HIS A 584 -28.51 -9.44 -11.60
C HIS A 584 -27.51 -8.34 -11.22
N PHE A 585 -27.80 -7.66 -10.11
CA PHE A 585 -26.91 -6.68 -9.51
C PHE A 585 -25.97 -7.34 -8.50
N ARG A 586 -24.77 -6.79 -8.40
CA ARG A 586 -23.73 -7.22 -7.47
C ARG A 586 -23.22 -6.00 -6.72
N PHE A 587 -22.98 -6.17 -5.43
CA PHE A 587 -22.31 -5.17 -4.63
C PHE A 587 -21.07 -5.78 -4.01
N PRO A 588 -19.87 -5.28 -4.33
CA PRO A 588 -18.67 -5.93 -3.89
C PRO A 588 -18.41 -5.70 -2.40
N LYS A 589 -18.07 -6.77 -1.69
CA LYS A 589 -17.78 -6.77 -0.24
C LYS A 589 -16.35 -6.28 -0.02
N ILE A 590 -16.12 -5.48 1.03
CA ILE A 590 -14.77 -5.06 1.45
C ILE A 590 -14.12 -6.14 2.32
N TRP A 591 -12.80 -6.29 2.28
CA TRP A 591 -12.13 -7.45 2.85
C TRP A 591 -12.40 -7.72 4.32
N GLU A 592 -12.41 -6.69 5.16
CA GLU A 592 -12.48 -6.85 6.60
C GLU A 592 -13.89 -7.29 7.04
N VAL A 593 -14.89 -6.43 6.82
CA VAL A 593 -16.27 -6.72 7.23
C VAL A 593 -16.97 -7.68 6.26
N GLY A 594 -16.49 -7.78 5.02
CA GLY A 594 -16.96 -8.74 4.01
C GLY A 594 -16.53 -10.17 4.31
N ALA A 595 -15.34 -10.41 4.87
CA ALA A 595 -14.98 -11.74 5.35
C ALA A 595 -15.94 -12.23 6.44
N VAL A 596 -16.34 -11.33 7.36
CA VAL A 596 -17.34 -11.65 8.40
C VAL A 596 -18.70 -11.94 7.78
N ALA A 597 -19.14 -11.11 6.82
CA ALA A 597 -20.38 -11.32 6.09
C ALA A 597 -20.41 -12.68 5.37
N SER A 598 -19.39 -12.98 4.57
CA SER A 598 -19.29 -14.24 3.83
C SER A 598 -19.14 -15.45 4.76
N LEU A 599 -18.41 -15.33 5.87
CA LEU A 599 -18.34 -16.39 6.88
C LEU A 599 -19.71 -16.68 7.49
N ALA A 600 -20.49 -15.64 7.80
CA ALA A 600 -21.84 -15.80 8.31
C ALA A 600 -22.76 -16.48 7.27
N GLU A 601 -22.72 -16.03 6.01
CA GLU A 601 -23.48 -16.65 4.91
C GLU A 601 -23.14 -18.15 4.75
N ARG A 602 -21.85 -18.51 4.71
CA ARG A 602 -21.43 -19.92 4.56
C ARG A 602 -21.76 -20.78 5.78
N THR A 603 -21.66 -20.20 6.98
CA THR A 603 -22.06 -20.89 8.21
C THR A 603 -23.55 -21.22 8.16
N ALA A 604 -24.40 -20.26 7.76
CA ALA A 604 -25.82 -20.49 7.57
C ALA A 604 -26.09 -21.56 6.50
N GLU A 605 -25.45 -21.47 5.34
CA GLU A 605 -25.55 -22.47 4.25
C GLU A 605 -25.24 -23.89 4.75
N ARG A 606 -24.16 -24.08 5.50
CA ARG A 606 -23.75 -25.40 6.02
C ARG A 606 -24.66 -25.94 7.10
N LEU A 607 -25.09 -25.09 8.05
CA LEU A 607 -26.03 -25.48 9.10
C LEU A 607 -27.36 -25.95 8.51
N MET A 608 -27.82 -25.31 7.42
CA MET A 608 -29.05 -25.70 6.73
C MET A 608 -28.90 -26.96 5.87
N ASN A 609 -27.69 -27.23 5.36
CA ASN A 609 -27.42 -28.41 4.54
C ASN A 609 -27.03 -29.66 5.36
N GLU A 610 -27.14 -29.61 6.69
CA GLU A 610 -26.78 -30.69 7.63
C GLU A 610 -25.34 -31.24 7.45
N ASP A 611 -24.42 -30.41 6.94
CA ASP A 611 -23.02 -30.77 6.70
C ASP A 611 -22.07 -29.86 7.49
N PRO A 612 -21.91 -30.06 8.81
CA PRO A 612 -21.06 -29.23 9.66
C PRO A 612 -19.55 -29.49 9.47
N GLN A 613 -19.15 -30.57 8.79
CA GLN A 613 -17.74 -31.00 8.73
C GLN A 613 -16.87 -30.13 7.78
N GLY A 614 -17.46 -29.24 6.98
CA GLY A 614 -16.77 -28.38 6.01
C GLY A 614 -16.41 -26.96 6.47
N LEU A 615 -16.83 -26.53 7.67
CA LEU A 615 -16.71 -25.12 8.10
C LEU A 615 -15.26 -24.61 8.15
N GLY A 616 -14.30 -25.45 8.55
CA GLY A 616 -12.89 -25.08 8.57
C GLY A 616 -12.31 -24.85 7.17
N GLN A 617 -12.75 -25.64 6.18
CA GLN A 617 -12.35 -25.46 4.78
C GLN A 617 -12.99 -24.22 4.18
N ASP A 618 -14.25 -23.94 4.50
CA ASP A 618 -14.92 -22.70 4.08
C ASP A 618 -14.28 -21.47 4.70
N PHE A 619 -13.89 -21.51 5.98
CA PHE A 619 -13.11 -20.44 6.59
C PHE A 619 -11.79 -20.19 5.86
N ALA A 620 -11.01 -21.25 5.61
CA ALA A 620 -9.75 -21.15 4.88
C ALA A 620 -9.95 -20.63 3.44
N ARG A 621 -11.03 -21.06 2.78
CA ARG A 621 -11.41 -20.63 1.42
C ARG A 621 -11.88 -19.19 1.39
N ILE A 622 -12.70 -18.73 2.33
CA ILE A 622 -13.16 -17.34 2.41
C ILE A 622 -11.97 -16.43 2.67
N VAL A 623 -11.13 -16.74 3.67
CA VAL A 623 -9.90 -15.97 3.91
C VAL A 623 -9.02 -15.99 2.65
N GLY A 624 -8.83 -17.16 2.02
CA GLY A 624 -8.08 -17.30 0.77
C GLY A 624 -8.65 -16.48 -0.40
N ASN A 625 -9.96 -16.50 -0.63
CA ASN A 625 -10.65 -15.82 -1.73
C ASN A 625 -10.77 -14.32 -1.47
N THR A 626 -11.17 -13.94 -0.26
CA THR A 626 -11.32 -12.54 0.16
C THR A 626 -9.99 -11.81 0.01
N PHE A 627 -8.88 -12.42 0.42
CA PHE A 627 -7.55 -11.79 0.28
C PHE A 627 -6.82 -12.14 -1.02
N SER A 628 -7.22 -13.20 -1.73
CA SER A 628 -6.66 -13.64 -3.02
C SER A 628 -5.13 -13.61 -3.07
N LEU A 629 -4.48 -14.03 -1.99
CA LEU A 629 -3.04 -13.83 -1.82
C LEU A 629 -2.26 -14.83 -2.65
N ASN A 630 -1.77 -14.39 -3.81
CA ASN A 630 -0.71 -15.10 -4.51
C ASN A 630 0.59 -14.91 -3.70
N TRP A 631 0.94 -15.86 -2.84
CA TRP A 631 2.12 -15.78 -1.95
C TRP A 631 3.46 -15.67 -2.67
N LYS A 632 3.46 -15.71 -4.01
CA LYS A 632 4.66 -15.63 -4.85
C LYS A 632 4.97 -14.18 -5.18
N PRO A 633 6.26 -13.80 -5.24
CA PRO A 633 6.67 -12.50 -5.78
C PRO A 633 6.06 -12.25 -7.16
N GLN A 634 5.57 -11.04 -7.42
CA GLN A 634 4.86 -10.72 -8.67
C GLN A 634 5.73 -10.94 -9.92
N VAL A 635 7.05 -10.89 -9.80
CA VAL A 635 7.98 -11.21 -10.89
C VAL A 635 7.89 -12.66 -11.34
N LEU A 636 7.65 -13.61 -10.41
CA LEU A 636 7.58 -15.04 -10.69
C LEU A 636 6.14 -15.53 -10.92
N ALA A 637 5.15 -14.87 -10.33
CA ALA A 637 3.76 -15.32 -10.34
C ALA A 637 3.24 -15.63 -11.76
N PRO A 638 3.25 -14.69 -12.73
CA PRO A 638 2.77 -14.99 -14.08
C PRO A 638 3.59 -16.07 -14.80
N LEU A 639 4.92 -16.11 -14.62
CA LEU A 639 5.77 -17.13 -15.24
C LEU A 639 5.47 -18.53 -14.71
N TYR A 640 5.18 -18.63 -13.41
CA TYR A 640 4.76 -19.88 -12.80
C TYR A 640 3.40 -20.33 -13.35
N GLU A 641 2.45 -19.41 -13.53
CA GLU A 641 1.15 -19.72 -14.13
C GLU A 641 1.30 -20.26 -15.56
N GLN A 642 2.21 -19.67 -16.36
CA GLN A 642 2.55 -20.18 -17.68
C GLN A 642 3.17 -21.58 -17.62
N ALA A 643 4.13 -21.80 -16.70
CA ALA A 643 4.82 -23.09 -16.57
C ALA A 643 3.89 -24.21 -16.09
N THR A 644 2.93 -23.89 -15.23
CA THR A 644 1.97 -24.87 -14.68
C THR A 644 0.66 -24.95 -15.46
N ASN A 645 0.48 -24.11 -16.48
CA ASN A 645 -0.76 -23.99 -17.24
C ASN A 645 -2.00 -23.76 -16.36
N ARG A 646 -1.85 -23.05 -15.24
CA ARG A 646 -2.92 -22.85 -14.24
C ARG A 646 -2.99 -21.39 -13.87
N ASN A 647 -4.21 -20.83 -13.91
CA ASN A 647 -4.46 -19.48 -13.45
C ASN A 647 -4.28 -19.39 -11.93
N GLY A 648 -3.55 -18.38 -11.43
CA GLY A 648 -3.23 -18.27 -10.01
C GLY A 648 -4.41 -17.94 -9.09
N PHE A 649 -5.53 -17.47 -9.64
CA PHE A 649 -6.74 -17.10 -8.90
C PHE A 649 -7.81 -18.21 -8.94
N THR A 650 -8.20 -18.68 -10.13
CA THR A 650 -9.27 -19.67 -10.29
C THR A 650 -8.77 -21.11 -10.32
N ASN A 651 -7.45 -21.33 -10.42
CA ASN A 651 -6.84 -22.62 -10.72
C ASN A 651 -7.34 -23.28 -12.02
N SER A 652 -8.06 -22.55 -12.88
CA SER A 652 -8.52 -23.06 -14.17
C SER A 652 -7.35 -23.16 -15.16
N PRO A 653 -7.38 -24.11 -16.10
CA PRO A 653 -6.32 -24.24 -17.10
C PRO A 653 -6.26 -23.03 -18.06
N ILE A 654 -5.05 -22.52 -18.34
CA ILE A 654 -4.85 -21.43 -19.31
C ILE A 654 -5.13 -21.97 -20.72
N GLU A 655 -4.43 -23.01 -21.13
CA GLU A 655 -4.75 -23.87 -22.27
C GLU A 655 -5.61 -25.03 -21.81
N THR A 656 -6.77 -25.21 -22.44
CA THR A 656 -7.61 -26.38 -22.19
C THR A 656 -6.93 -27.64 -22.73
N PRO A 657 -7.17 -28.84 -22.16
CA PRO A 657 -6.63 -30.11 -22.68
C PRO A 657 -6.99 -30.42 -24.14
N GLY A 658 -7.96 -29.71 -24.73
CA GLY A 658 -8.27 -29.81 -26.16
C GLY A 658 -7.29 -29.10 -27.09
N MET A 659 -6.40 -28.26 -26.57
CA MET A 659 -5.45 -27.46 -27.35
C MET A 659 -4.09 -28.13 -27.50
N ASP A 660 -3.82 -29.20 -26.74
CA ASP A 660 -2.51 -29.87 -26.71
C ASP A 660 -2.08 -30.42 -28.09
N ASN A 661 -3.05 -30.79 -28.93
CA ASN A 661 -2.81 -31.32 -30.28
C ASN A 661 -2.79 -30.24 -31.38
N LEU A 662 -2.81 -28.96 -31.02
CA LEU A 662 -2.70 -27.85 -31.96
C LEU A 662 -1.29 -27.25 -31.90
N GLN A 663 -0.80 -26.71 -33.01
CA GLN A 663 0.42 -25.89 -32.97
C GLN A 663 0.18 -24.62 -32.14
N PRO A 664 1.19 -24.10 -31.41
CA PRO A 664 1.09 -22.94 -30.52
C PRO A 664 0.32 -21.76 -31.12
N PHE A 665 0.62 -21.38 -32.37
CA PHE A 665 0.04 -20.21 -33.04
C PHE A 665 -1.50 -20.22 -33.12
N LEU A 666 -2.12 -21.41 -33.07
CA LEU A 666 -3.57 -21.60 -33.20
C LEU A 666 -4.26 -21.84 -31.84
N ARG A 667 -3.52 -21.92 -30.73
CA ARG A 667 -4.09 -22.23 -29.40
C ARG A 667 -4.81 -21.00 -28.82
N ALA A 668 -6.13 -20.94 -29.04
CA ALA A 668 -6.97 -19.84 -28.58
C ALA A 668 -8.34 -20.32 -28.08
N LYS A 669 -8.86 -19.67 -27.05
CA LYS A 669 -10.25 -19.85 -26.58
C LYS A 669 -11.20 -18.99 -27.44
N PRO A 670 -12.51 -19.27 -27.45
CA PRO A 670 -13.49 -18.35 -28.06
C PRO A 670 -13.34 -16.92 -27.54
N SER A 671 -13.06 -16.77 -26.25
CA SER A 671 -12.88 -15.49 -25.55
C SER A 671 -11.48 -14.88 -25.66
N THR A 672 -10.51 -15.54 -26.31
CA THR A 672 -9.16 -14.97 -26.50
C THR A 672 -9.25 -13.75 -27.42
N SER A 673 -8.47 -12.72 -27.12
CA SER A 673 -8.42 -11.47 -27.89
C SER A 673 -8.11 -11.72 -29.37
N GLU A 674 -8.81 -11.03 -30.27
CA GLU A 674 -8.58 -11.15 -31.71
C GLU A 674 -7.20 -10.62 -32.10
N SER A 675 -6.72 -9.57 -31.42
CA SER A 675 -5.35 -9.06 -31.57
C SER A 675 -4.30 -10.12 -31.20
N MET A 676 -4.54 -10.90 -30.13
CA MET A 676 -3.63 -11.97 -29.73
C MET A 676 -3.70 -13.17 -30.69
N LYS A 677 -4.89 -13.49 -31.22
CA LYS A 677 -5.04 -14.51 -32.27
C LYS A 677 -4.31 -14.09 -33.54
N ALA A 678 -4.43 -12.83 -33.95
CA ALA A 678 -3.72 -12.28 -35.11
C ALA A 678 -2.20 -12.31 -34.91
N LEU A 679 -1.72 -11.98 -33.71
CA LEU A 679 -0.30 -12.11 -33.36
C LEU A 679 0.17 -13.57 -33.46
N GLY A 680 -0.61 -14.53 -32.98
CA GLY A 680 -0.34 -15.96 -33.19
C GLY A 680 -0.20 -16.28 -34.67
N MET A 681 -1.22 -15.94 -35.47
CA MET A 681 -1.22 -16.17 -36.92
C MET A 681 -0.04 -15.53 -37.64
N ALA A 682 0.42 -14.36 -37.22
CA ALA A 682 1.60 -13.69 -37.78
C ALA A 682 2.90 -14.48 -37.56
N THR A 683 2.93 -15.38 -36.57
CA THR A 683 4.07 -16.24 -36.27
C THR A 683 3.93 -17.67 -36.82
N ARG A 684 2.87 -17.99 -37.56
CA ARG A 684 2.58 -19.36 -38.05
C ARG A 684 3.74 -20.01 -38.83
N ASP A 685 4.49 -19.20 -39.56
CA ASP A 685 5.58 -19.65 -40.44
C ASP A 685 6.93 -19.75 -39.69
N MET A 686 6.96 -19.39 -38.40
CA MET A 686 8.12 -19.55 -37.54
C MET A 686 8.24 -21.00 -37.02
N PRO A 687 9.45 -21.45 -36.64
CA PRO A 687 9.63 -22.71 -35.91
C PRO A 687 8.72 -22.77 -34.69
N GLU A 688 8.18 -23.95 -34.37
CA GLU A 688 7.17 -24.13 -33.31
C GLU A 688 7.58 -23.52 -31.95
N ALA A 689 8.88 -23.60 -31.61
CA ALA A 689 9.43 -23.02 -30.38
C ALA A 689 9.38 -21.48 -30.30
N LEU A 690 9.23 -20.80 -31.44
CA LEU A 690 9.16 -19.34 -31.55
C LEU A 690 7.74 -18.83 -31.88
N GLN A 691 6.81 -19.73 -32.16
CA GLN A 691 5.42 -19.37 -32.40
C GLN A 691 4.78 -18.77 -31.14
N VAL A 692 4.05 -17.68 -31.31
CA VAL A 692 3.30 -17.06 -30.22
C VAL A 692 2.03 -17.86 -29.97
N ASN A 693 1.88 -18.38 -28.77
CA ASN A 693 0.65 -19.01 -28.31
C ASN A 693 -0.35 -17.93 -27.82
N PRO A 694 -1.47 -17.68 -28.53
CA PRO A 694 -2.38 -16.56 -28.23
C PRO A 694 -2.92 -16.57 -26.80
N VAL A 695 -3.42 -17.71 -26.32
CA VAL A 695 -4.04 -17.78 -24.98
C VAL A 695 -3.00 -17.61 -23.87
N ARG A 696 -1.78 -18.13 -24.05
CA ARG A 696 -0.67 -17.93 -23.10
C ARG A 696 -0.15 -16.51 -23.11
N ALA A 697 0.04 -15.91 -24.29
CA ALA A 697 0.49 -14.53 -24.45
C ALA A 697 -0.50 -13.56 -23.80
N GLU A 698 -1.80 -13.75 -24.04
CA GLU A 698 -2.86 -12.98 -23.39
C GLU A 698 -2.83 -13.15 -21.87
N ALA A 699 -2.72 -14.39 -21.37
CA ALA A 699 -2.66 -14.66 -19.94
C ALA A 699 -1.41 -14.02 -19.28
N LEU A 700 -0.27 -14.01 -19.96
CA LEU A 700 0.97 -13.38 -19.49
C LEU A 700 0.83 -11.85 -19.44
N LEU A 701 0.27 -11.25 -20.48
CA LEU A 701 -0.01 -9.82 -20.55
C LEU A 701 -0.96 -9.39 -19.42
N ARG A 702 -2.06 -10.14 -19.22
CA ARG A 702 -3.00 -9.93 -18.13
C ARG A 702 -2.35 -10.18 -16.76
N GLY A 703 -1.41 -11.12 -16.63
CA GLY A 703 -0.71 -11.39 -15.37
C GLY A 703 0.20 -10.24 -14.88
N TYR A 704 0.82 -9.49 -15.80
CA TYR A 704 1.66 -8.34 -15.44
C TYR A 704 0.91 -7.02 -15.43
N LEU A 705 0.04 -6.78 -16.41
CA LEU A 705 -0.64 -5.48 -16.61
C LEU A 705 -2.10 -5.47 -16.13
N ASN A 706 -2.62 -6.61 -15.67
CA ASN A 706 -3.96 -6.75 -15.09
C ASN A 706 -5.04 -6.07 -15.93
N THR A 707 -5.80 -5.14 -15.34
CA THR A 707 -6.94 -4.47 -15.98
C THR A 707 -6.51 -3.61 -17.16
N TRP A 708 -5.36 -2.95 -17.10
CA TRP A 708 -4.84 -2.20 -18.25
C TRP A 708 -4.42 -3.11 -19.40
N GLY A 709 -3.88 -4.30 -19.11
CA GLY A 709 -3.63 -5.31 -20.14
C GLY A 709 -4.91 -5.69 -20.86
N MET A 710 -5.99 -5.91 -20.11
CA MET A 710 -7.31 -6.16 -20.66
C MET A 710 -7.86 -4.97 -21.48
N TYR A 711 -7.72 -3.72 -21.00
CA TYR A 711 -8.13 -2.54 -21.76
C TYR A 711 -7.33 -2.32 -23.02
N GLY A 712 -6.01 -2.56 -22.98
CA GLY A 712 -5.17 -2.54 -24.17
C GLY A 712 -5.68 -3.51 -25.23
N LEU A 713 -6.00 -4.75 -24.84
CA LEU A 713 -6.57 -5.76 -25.73
C LEU A 713 -7.97 -5.39 -26.23
N MET A 714 -8.86 -4.86 -25.38
CA MET A 714 -10.18 -4.42 -25.81
C MET A 714 -10.10 -3.26 -26.81
N LEU A 715 -9.19 -2.32 -26.59
CA LEU A 715 -8.97 -1.20 -27.50
C LEU A 715 -8.34 -1.65 -28.81
N SER A 716 -7.34 -2.54 -28.77
CA SER A 716 -6.72 -3.06 -29.99
C SER A 716 -7.71 -3.92 -30.78
N ASP A 717 -8.49 -4.78 -30.11
CA ASP A 717 -9.55 -5.58 -30.73
C ASP A 717 -10.58 -4.67 -31.40
N LYS A 718 -11.06 -3.62 -30.70
CA LYS A 718 -12.02 -2.67 -31.28
C LYS A 718 -11.43 -1.86 -32.43
N ALA A 719 -10.16 -1.45 -32.34
CA ALA A 719 -9.51 -0.63 -33.36
C ALA A 719 -9.22 -1.40 -34.65
N PHE A 720 -8.83 -2.67 -34.55
CA PHE A 720 -8.43 -3.50 -35.69
C PHE A 720 -9.52 -4.44 -36.19
N PHE A 721 -10.47 -4.82 -35.33
CA PHE A 721 -11.48 -5.85 -35.63
C PHE A 721 -12.90 -5.41 -35.24
N GLY A 722 -13.14 -4.11 -35.00
CA GLY A 722 -14.41 -3.58 -34.49
C GLY A 722 -15.65 -4.07 -35.24
N ASP A 723 -15.60 -4.12 -36.57
CA ASP A 723 -16.72 -4.53 -37.42
C ASP A 723 -16.97 -6.05 -37.39
N GLN A 724 -16.00 -6.84 -36.91
CA GLN A 724 -16.06 -8.30 -36.83
C GLN A 724 -16.45 -8.80 -35.44
N LEU A 725 -16.42 -7.94 -34.42
CA LEU A 725 -16.68 -8.33 -33.04
C LEU A 725 -18.19 -8.45 -32.75
N PRO A 726 -18.61 -9.37 -31.85
CA PRO A 726 -19.97 -9.36 -31.33
C PRO A 726 -20.24 -8.07 -30.54
N GLU A 727 -21.50 -7.68 -30.48
CA GLU A 727 -21.92 -6.54 -29.66
C GLU A 727 -21.51 -6.75 -28.20
N THR A 728 -20.99 -5.69 -27.56
CA THR A 728 -20.42 -5.77 -26.21
C THR A 728 -21.51 -5.97 -25.16
N ARG A 729 -21.28 -6.90 -24.22
CA ARG A 729 -22.23 -7.14 -23.13
C ARG A 729 -22.23 -6.05 -22.06
N THR A 730 -23.36 -5.83 -21.41
CA THR A 730 -23.47 -4.84 -20.33
C THR A 730 -22.53 -5.20 -19.18
N ASP A 731 -22.39 -6.50 -18.89
CA ASP A 731 -21.44 -7.05 -17.92
C ASP A 731 -19.98 -7.14 -18.40
N GLN A 732 -19.68 -6.64 -19.60
CA GLN A 732 -18.33 -6.47 -20.13
C GLN A 732 -17.89 -5.00 -20.15
N LEU A 733 -18.83 -4.06 -19.94
CA LEU A 733 -18.50 -2.64 -19.89
C LEU A 733 -17.62 -2.31 -18.68
N PRO A 734 -16.59 -1.46 -18.86
CA PRO A 734 -15.79 -0.90 -17.77
C PRO A 734 -16.68 -0.38 -16.64
N VAL A 735 -16.27 -0.58 -15.38
CA VAL A 735 -17.03 -0.21 -14.17
C VAL A 735 -18.31 -1.03 -13.97
N VAL A 736 -19.21 -1.09 -14.95
CA VAL A 736 -20.52 -1.78 -14.86
C VAL A 736 -20.36 -3.25 -14.51
N ARG A 737 -19.39 -3.94 -15.13
CA ARG A 737 -19.06 -5.33 -14.82
C ARG A 737 -18.74 -5.64 -13.35
N ARG A 738 -18.41 -4.63 -12.55
CA ARG A 738 -18.18 -4.79 -11.09
C ARG A 738 -19.47 -4.82 -10.29
N PHE A 739 -20.56 -4.30 -10.84
CA PHE A 739 -21.85 -4.12 -10.14
C PHE A 739 -23.01 -4.85 -10.82
N TYR A 740 -22.75 -5.45 -11.97
CA TYR A 740 -23.77 -6.11 -12.77
C TYR A 740 -23.22 -7.39 -13.39
N SER A 741 -24.09 -8.37 -13.56
CA SER A 741 -23.87 -9.57 -14.36
C SER A 741 -25.08 -9.73 -15.27
N GLN A 742 -24.86 -10.09 -16.53
CA GLN A 742 -25.94 -10.26 -17.49
C GLN A 742 -26.24 -11.76 -17.65
N GLU A 743 -27.52 -12.10 -17.80
CA GLU A 743 -27.95 -13.44 -18.20
C GLU A 743 -27.91 -13.59 -19.74
N PRO A 744 -27.55 -14.77 -20.28
CA PRO A 744 -27.01 -15.94 -19.58
C PRO A 744 -25.56 -15.72 -19.11
N PRO A 745 -25.09 -16.38 -18.03
CA PRO A 745 -23.72 -16.23 -17.54
C PRO A 745 -22.71 -16.79 -18.54
N LEU A 746 -21.59 -16.09 -18.72
CA LEU A 746 -20.51 -16.60 -19.60
C LEU A 746 -19.76 -17.79 -18.98
N HIS A 747 -19.75 -17.92 -17.66
CA HIS A 747 -19.05 -18.99 -16.94
C HIS A 747 -19.81 -19.30 -15.64
N THR A 748 -19.86 -20.57 -15.26
CA THR A 748 -20.48 -21.05 -14.01
C THR A 748 -19.49 -21.88 -13.20
N LYS A 749 -19.79 -22.17 -11.94
CA LYS A 749 -18.94 -23.04 -11.10
C LYS A 749 -18.74 -24.44 -11.69
N PHE A 750 -19.66 -24.88 -12.53
CA PHE A 750 -19.62 -26.21 -13.14
C PHE A 750 -18.52 -26.37 -14.17
N GLU A 751 -18.04 -25.29 -14.80
CA GLU A 751 -16.92 -25.38 -15.74
C GLU A 751 -15.64 -25.87 -15.04
N THR A 752 -15.28 -25.25 -13.92
CA THR A 752 -14.11 -25.66 -13.13
C THR A 752 -14.30 -27.06 -12.55
N GLN A 753 -15.47 -27.34 -11.95
CA GLN A 753 -15.78 -28.66 -11.39
C GLN A 753 -15.70 -29.76 -12.45
N PHE A 754 -16.21 -29.51 -13.66
CA PHE A 754 -16.16 -30.44 -14.77
C PHE A 754 -14.73 -30.80 -15.16
N TYR A 755 -13.85 -29.81 -15.37
CA TYR A 755 -12.48 -30.07 -15.78
C TYR A 755 -11.63 -30.71 -14.68
N ASP A 756 -11.87 -30.37 -13.42
CA ASP A 756 -11.20 -31.01 -12.29
C ASP A 756 -11.62 -32.49 -12.18
N MET A 757 -12.92 -32.79 -12.28
CA MET A 757 -13.45 -34.16 -12.28
C MET A 757 -12.95 -34.96 -13.49
N LEU A 758 -12.95 -34.36 -14.69
CA LEU A 758 -12.41 -34.98 -15.91
C LEU A 758 -10.93 -35.33 -15.74
N GLY A 759 -10.12 -34.39 -15.26
CA GLY A 759 -8.69 -34.60 -15.05
C GLY A 759 -8.38 -35.64 -13.97
N GLU A 760 -9.21 -35.74 -12.93
CA GLU A 760 -9.10 -36.79 -11.93
C GLU A 760 -9.50 -38.17 -12.47
N ALA A 761 -10.65 -38.25 -13.16
CA ALA A 761 -11.14 -39.49 -13.75
C ALA A 761 -10.16 -40.06 -14.80
N GLN A 762 -9.59 -39.21 -15.66
CA GLN A 762 -8.59 -39.63 -16.65
C GLN A 762 -7.29 -40.13 -16.03
N ARG A 763 -6.80 -39.45 -14.98
CA ARG A 763 -5.61 -39.91 -14.24
C ARG A 763 -5.86 -41.27 -13.59
N LEU A 764 -7.04 -41.45 -12.99
CA LEU A 764 -7.44 -42.70 -12.37
C LEU A 764 -7.53 -43.83 -13.42
N GLN A 765 -8.22 -43.60 -14.53
CA GLN A 765 -8.33 -44.59 -15.61
C GLN A 765 -6.96 -44.95 -16.20
N GLY A 766 -6.08 -43.96 -16.41
CA GLY A 766 -4.70 -44.19 -16.85
C GLY A 766 -3.91 -45.03 -15.84
N THR A 767 -4.11 -44.78 -14.54
CA THR A 767 -3.51 -45.56 -13.45
C THR A 767 -4.00 -47.00 -13.46
N LEU A 768 -5.31 -47.24 -13.59
CA LEU A 768 -5.91 -48.58 -13.66
C LEU A 768 -5.33 -49.37 -14.85
N ARG A 769 -5.31 -48.78 -16.05
CA ARG A 769 -4.72 -49.40 -17.25
C ARG A 769 -3.24 -49.76 -17.05
N GLN A 770 -2.49 -48.93 -16.32
CA GLN A 770 -1.09 -49.20 -16.02
C GLN A 770 -0.93 -50.31 -14.99
N LEU A 771 -1.78 -50.36 -13.96
CA LEU A 771 -1.78 -51.42 -12.95
C LEU A 771 -2.14 -52.78 -13.56
N ASP A 772 -3.08 -52.81 -14.51
CA ASP A 772 -3.41 -54.01 -15.28
C ASP A 772 -2.20 -54.52 -16.08
N ARG A 773 -1.49 -53.60 -16.76
CA ARG A 773 -0.25 -53.92 -17.49
C ARG A 773 0.86 -54.43 -16.57
N LEU A 774 0.95 -53.87 -15.37
CA LEU A 774 1.90 -54.29 -14.33
C LEU A 774 1.46 -55.55 -13.58
N LYS A 775 0.27 -56.10 -13.90
CA LYS A 775 -0.32 -57.27 -13.24
C LYS A 775 -0.44 -57.10 -11.72
N ARG A 776 -0.92 -55.93 -11.28
CA ARG A 776 -1.18 -55.61 -9.85
C ARG A 776 -2.69 -55.43 -9.59
N PRO A 777 -3.49 -56.51 -9.74
CA PRO A 777 -4.95 -56.43 -9.66
C PRO A 777 -5.43 -55.97 -8.27
N GLU A 778 -4.76 -56.39 -7.19
CA GLU A 778 -5.15 -55.97 -5.84
C GLU A 778 -5.08 -54.45 -5.60
N ILE A 779 -4.18 -53.74 -6.30
CA ILE A 779 -4.10 -52.26 -6.23
C ILE A 779 -5.11 -51.64 -7.21
N ALA A 780 -5.33 -52.28 -8.37
CA ALA A 780 -6.32 -51.85 -9.34
C ALA A 780 -7.72 -51.87 -8.72
N ASP A 781 -8.12 -52.99 -8.10
CA ASP A 781 -9.42 -53.15 -7.42
C ASP A 781 -9.61 -52.11 -6.31
N GLN A 782 -8.55 -51.80 -5.54
CA GLN A 782 -8.61 -50.75 -4.51
C GLN A 782 -8.83 -49.35 -5.10
N LYS A 783 -8.25 -49.07 -6.27
CA LYS A 783 -8.39 -47.78 -6.95
C LYS A 783 -9.68 -47.69 -7.77
N GLU A 784 -10.19 -48.81 -8.26
CA GLU A 784 -11.46 -48.90 -8.98
C GLU A 784 -12.66 -48.66 -8.06
N ARG A 785 -12.52 -48.93 -6.75
CA ARG A 785 -13.47 -48.47 -5.71
C ARG A 785 -13.59 -46.96 -5.60
N SER A 786 -12.70 -46.18 -6.24
CA SER A 786 -12.88 -44.74 -6.32
C SER A 786 -14.13 -44.43 -7.15
N PRO A 787 -15.09 -43.64 -6.63
CA PRO A 787 -16.35 -43.40 -7.33
C PRO A 787 -16.21 -42.62 -8.66
N LEU A 788 -15.01 -42.15 -9.00
CA LEU A 788 -14.67 -41.50 -10.28
C LEU A 788 -14.14 -42.46 -11.35
N ALA A 789 -13.93 -43.75 -11.05
CA ALA A 789 -13.30 -44.70 -11.96
C ALA A 789 -14.10 -44.90 -13.26
N ASP A 790 -15.43 -44.99 -13.14
CA ASP A 790 -16.34 -45.22 -14.27
C ASP A 790 -16.73 -43.93 -15.00
N GLU A 791 -16.48 -42.77 -14.39
CA GLU A 791 -16.91 -41.46 -14.90
C GLU A 791 -16.01 -40.90 -16.01
N ALA A 792 -14.85 -41.51 -16.26
CA ALA A 792 -13.93 -41.05 -17.30
C ALA A 792 -14.59 -41.02 -18.68
N LYS A 793 -15.32 -42.08 -19.07
CA LYS A 793 -15.97 -42.16 -20.39
C LYS A 793 -17.13 -41.16 -20.55
N PRO A 794 -18.09 -41.05 -19.60
CA PRO A 794 -19.12 -40.01 -19.65
C PRO A 794 -18.54 -38.60 -19.74
N LEU A 795 -17.58 -38.25 -18.89
CA LEU A 795 -16.95 -36.93 -18.87
C LEU A 795 -16.19 -36.64 -20.17
N GLU A 796 -15.53 -37.63 -20.76
CA GLU A 796 -14.89 -37.49 -22.08
C GLU A 796 -15.89 -37.22 -23.21
N ARG A 797 -17.07 -37.86 -23.18
CA ARG A 797 -18.14 -37.58 -24.17
C ARG A 797 -18.65 -36.16 -24.03
N ALA A 798 -18.95 -35.73 -22.80
CA ALA A 798 -19.36 -34.35 -22.53
C ALA A 798 -18.28 -33.35 -23.00
N ASN A 799 -17.00 -33.64 -22.76
CA ASN A 799 -15.89 -32.79 -23.21
C ASN A 799 -15.82 -32.70 -24.74
N LYS A 800 -16.13 -33.77 -25.48
CA LYS A 800 -16.22 -33.72 -26.95
C LYS A 800 -17.34 -32.79 -27.41
N SER A 801 -18.51 -32.84 -26.78
CA SER A 801 -19.62 -31.93 -27.07
C SER A 801 -19.26 -30.48 -26.74
N VAL A 802 -18.62 -30.22 -25.59
CA VAL A 802 -18.10 -28.88 -25.23
C VAL A 802 -17.09 -28.36 -26.26
N ARG A 803 -16.21 -29.23 -26.78
CA ARG A 803 -15.28 -28.86 -27.86
C ARG A 803 -16.01 -28.46 -29.14
N SER A 804 -17.07 -29.19 -29.50
CA SER A 804 -17.91 -28.86 -30.66
C SER A 804 -18.56 -27.49 -30.49
N LEU A 805 -19.17 -27.23 -29.33
CA LEU A 805 -19.78 -25.94 -29.02
C LEU A 805 -18.76 -24.80 -29.05
N ASN A 806 -17.57 -25.00 -28.48
CA ASN A 806 -16.51 -23.99 -28.54
C ASN A 806 -16.03 -23.73 -29.98
N ALA A 807 -16.02 -24.75 -30.84
CA ALA A 807 -15.69 -24.60 -32.26
C ALA A 807 -16.78 -23.81 -33.00
N GLU A 808 -18.05 -24.08 -32.73
CA GLU A 808 -19.17 -23.31 -33.27
C GLU A 808 -19.13 -21.85 -32.81
N MET A 809 -18.85 -21.58 -31.53
CA MET A 809 -18.66 -20.22 -31.02
C MET A 809 -17.52 -19.47 -31.74
N LEU A 810 -16.43 -20.16 -32.09
CA LEU A 810 -15.33 -19.59 -32.87
C LEU A 810 -15.75 -19.30 -34.32
N GLN A 811 -16.59 -20.15 -34.92
CA GLN A 811 -17.14 -19.94 -36.26
C GLN A 811 -18.06 -18.71 -36.29
N VAL A 812 -19.03 -18.63 -35.36
CA VAL A 812 -19.95 -17.49 -35.24
C VAL A 812 -19.21 -16.16 -35.10
N ARG A 813 -18.11 -16.13 -34.34
CA ARG A 813 -17.28 -14.92 -34.20
C ARG A 813 -16.63 -14.48 -35.51
N ARG A 814 -16.20 -15.43 -36.33
CA ARG A 814 -15.48 -15.19 -37.60
C ARG A 814 -16.42 -15.03 -38.80
N ASP A 815 -17.71 -15.23 -38.62
CA ASP A 815 -18.68 -15.11 -39.70
C ASP A 815 -18.90 -13.65 -40.06
N ASP A 816 -18.36 -13.20 -41.19
CA ASP A 816 -18.53 -11.83 -41.69
C ASP A 816 -19.95 -11.56 -42.20
N GLY A 817 -20.79 -12.61 -42.35
CA GLY A 817 -22.19 -12.49 -42.77
C GLY A 817 -23.16 -12.16 -41.62
N LEU A 818 -22.74 -12.31 -40.36
CA LEU A 818 -23.57 -11.99 -39.20
C LEU A 818 -23.29 -10.58 -38.67
N SER A 819 -24.34 -9.83 -38.37
CA SER A 819 -24.22 -8.56 -37.67
C SER A 819 -23.69 -8.76 -36.23
N PRO A 820 -23.08 -7.73 -35.60
CA PRO A 820 -22.60 -7.82 -34.21
C PRO A 820 -23.69 -8.28 -33.21
N GLN A 821 -24.94 -7.89 -33.44
CA GLN A 821 -26.07 -8.27 -32.60
C GLN A 821 -26.48 -9.73 -32.80
N GLU A 822 -26.54 -10.21 -34.05
CA GLU A 822 -26.80 -11.62 -34.35
C GLU A 822 -25.69 -12.52 -33.81
N LYS A 823 -24.42 -12.11 -33.96
CA LYS A 823 -23.28 -12.81 -33.33
C LYS A 823 -23.47 -12.92 -31.84
N ARG A 824 -23.85 -11.83 -31.17
CA ARG A 824 -24.06 -11.82 -29.72
C ARG A 824 -25.18 -12.77 -29.31
N GLN A 825 -26.35 -12.70 -29.96
CA GLN A 825 -27.48 -13.57 -29.65
C GLN A 825 -27.11 -15.05 -29.81
N ARG A 826 -26.46 -15.41 -30.93
CA ARG A 826 -26.04 -16.79 -31.18
C ARG A 826 -24.98 -17.27 -30.19
N LEU A 827 -24.05 -16.41 -29.79
CA LEU A 827 -23.06 -16.73 -28.76
C LEU A 827 -23.68 -16.93 -27.37
N ASP A 828 -24.71 -16.15 -27.02
CA ASP A 828 -25.44 -16.28 -25.75
C ASP A 828 -26.24 -17.59 -25.71
N GLU A 829 -26.86 -18.01 -26.82
CA GLU A 829 -27.51 -19.32 -26.98
C GLU A 829 -26.50 -20.48 -26.77
N LEU A 830 -25.37 -20.44 -27.46
CA LEU A 830 -24.32 -21.46 -27.34
C LEU A 830 -23.69 -21.48 -25.94
N ALA A 831 -23.54 -20.33 -25.28
CA ALA A 831 -23.07 -20.26 -23.90
C ALA A 831 -24.06 -20.94 -22.94
N THR A 832 -25.36 -20.75 -23.16
CA THR A 832 -26.42 -21.40 -22.37
C THR A 832 -26.37 -22.91 -22.52
N GLU A 833 -26.31 -23.42 -23.75
CA GLU A 833 -26.22 -24.86 -24.03
C GLU A 833 -24.96 -25.47 -23.41
N ARG A 834 -23.81 -24.81 -23.60
CA ARG A 834 -22.54 -25.26 -23.03
C ARG A 834 -22.60 -25.31 -21.50
N ASN A 835 -23.15 -24.30 -20.85
CA ASN A 835 -23.28 -24.26 -19.40
C ASN A 835 -24.23 -25.33 -18.87
N ALA A 836 -25.35 -25.58 -19.56
CA ALA A 836 -26.29 -26.64 -19.22
C ALA A 836 -25.65 -28.03 -19.33
N LEU A 837 -24.88 -28.28 -20.41
CA LEU A 837 -24.14 -29.52 -20.60
C LEU A 837 -23.10 -29.75 -19.49
N LEU A 838 -22.31 -28.72 -19.15
CA LEU A 838 -21.34 -28.79 -18.06
C LEU A 838 -22.00 -29.07 -16.72
N LYS A 839 -23.12 -28.40 -16.43
CA LYS A 839 -23.90 -28.60 -15.20
C LYS A 839 -24.44 -30.02 -15.09
N ALA A 840 -25.06 -30.53 -16.15
CA ALA A 840 -25.58 -31.89 -16.20
C ALA A 840 -24.47 -32.92 -15.98
N ALA A 841 -23.36 -32.82 -16.72
CA ALA A 841 -22.24 -33.75 -16.59
C ALA A 841 -21.64 -33.78 -15.17
N VAL A 842 -21.54 -32.63 -14.51
CA VAL A 842 -21.06 -32.56 -13.11
C VAL A 842 -22.07 -33.15 -12.14
N GLN A 843 -23.37 -32.89 -12.32
CA GLN A 843 -24.42 -33.41 -11.46
C GLN A 843 -24.55 -34.94 -11.58
N ASP A 844 -24.51 -35.47 -12.80
CA ASP A 844 -24.56 -36.90 -13.08
C ASP A 844 -23.37 -37.62 -12.44
N ALA A 845 -22.16 -37.11 -12.65
CA ALA A 845 -20.97 -37.69 -12.07
C ALA A 845 -20.99 -37.61 -10.52
N LYS A 846 -21.49 -36.52 -9.92
CA LYS A 846 -21.67 -36.44 -8.45
C LYS A 846 -22.74 -37.42 -7.94
N ALA A 847 -23.81 -37.64 -8.70
CA ALA A 847 -24.85 -38.60 -8.34
C ALA A 847 -24.31 -40.04 -8.39
N ALA A 848 -23.54 -40.38 -9.42
CA ALA A 848 -22.84 -41.66 -9.54
C ALA A 848 -21.86 -41.87 -8.37
N GLN A 849 -21.13 -40.83 -7.98
CA GLN A 849 -20.23 -40.92 -6.82
C GLN A 849 -20.97 -41.21 -5.52
N LYS A 850 -22.14 -40.62 -5.30
CA LYS A 850 -22.98 -40.90 -4.13
C LYS A 850 -23.57 -42.31 -4.16
N ALA A 851 -23.93 -42.82 -5.34
CA ALA A 851 -24.45 -44.18 -5.50
C ALA A 851 -23.39 -45.26 -5.25
N ASN A 852 -22.12 -44.97 -5.57
CA ASN A 852 -21.00 -45.91 -5.48
C ASN A 852 -20.07 -45.68 -4.26
N GLY A 853 -20.43 -44.77 -3.34
CA GLY A 853 -19.62 -44.46 -2.16
C GLY A 853 -19.72 -45.52 -1.05
N PRO A 854 -18.69 -45.67 -0.19
CA PRO A 854 -18.70 -46.64 0.92
C PRO A 854 -19.65 -46.14 2.03
N GLY A 855 -20.94 -46.41 1.85
CA GLY A 855 -22.03 -45.98 2.73
C GLY A 855 -23.27 -46.87 2.61
N ARG A 856 -23.09 -48.11 2.14
CA ARG A 856 -23.94 -49.27 2.41
C ARG A 856 -23.05 -50.45 2.74
#